data_AF-A0A2D0XHX9-F1
#
_entry.id   AF-A0A2D0XHX9-F1
#
_cell.length_a   1.000
_cell.length_b   1.000
_cell.length_c   1.000
_cell.angle_alpha   90.00
_cell.angle_beta   90.00
_cell.angle_gamma   90.00
#
_symmetry.space_group_name_H-M   'P 1'
#
loop_
_entity.id
_entity.type
_entity.pdbx_description
1 polymer ?
#
loop_
_entity_poly.entity_id
_entity_poly.type
_entity_poly.pdbx_seq_one_letter_code
_entity_poly.pdbx_strand_id
1 'polypeptide(L)'
;MPPVESKKEPEVVDLTDAASRTPAASVPAISFVPDEDEGADEGDDVDLANLSPDEESNPVTNSDQASKQKNKKKKSKALSKARKKLSAALVPNSSSSSSTSATTNTSVEREPNSTTIESDTLNPEVVERLRAEVAKQHGDKVASQIKMSQIADVIEKMKLKEVAKGNVGIGGKNKKDMADHKFWGTQPVPKLSEEIEADQEGPIEPCVPRSEVQQDPYPLPKDFEWCTLDLTKVNETQEVYELLTNHYVEDDDASFRFDYSSEFLSWALKPPGYFPSWHIGVRVSSTRRLVAFISGVPTDLRVRQKTIRCSEINFLCVHKKLRSKRLAPVLIKEVTRRCHLEGIFQAIYTAGVVLPTPFSTSRYYHRSLNPIKLVEIGFSSVPRSMTLARMVRLYSLPTATSTPGFREMEEKDVPAVGKLLRRFLTRFEMAPHLNDDECRHMFMSGRGVDEDGVRKGQVTWCYVVEDPNTHAITDFVSFYSLPSTVMRNPKHNSLKAAYAFLYASDVVFPPRSSTSNIEEEVDFLPSWHEESDVARSALKRRLKELFEDAMVVAKKADFDVFNALTIMDNNLFIPDLKFGAGDGYLNFYLYNWRIQSIEGGQALVAPQLSTTIGGSQKSIGNGAGKIEPGIKDGSGIGIVML
;
A
#
# COMPACT_ATOMS: atom_id res chain seq x y z
N MET A 1 -39.75 -76.62 -11.22
CA MET A 1 -40.92 -75.74 -11.06
C MET A 1 -40.42 -74.32 -10.74
N PRO A 2 -41.08 -73.27 -11.28
CA PRO A 2 -40.51 -72.00 -11.79
C PRO A 2 -40.94 -70.78 -10.93
N PRO A 3 -40.95 -69.49 -11.38
CA PRO A 3 -40.39 -68.78 -12.57
C PRO A 3 -39.48 -67.55 -12.17
N VAL A 4 -38.66 -66.85 -12.97
CA VAL A 4 -38.63 -66.26 -14.36
C VAL A 4 -39.49 -65.00 -14.54
N GLU A 5 -38.86 -63.85 -14.86
CA GLU A 5 -39.19 -62.86 -15.92
C GLU A 5 -38.42 -61.52 -15.76
N SER A 6 -38.43 -60.66 -16.76
CA SER A 6 -37.30 -60.30 -17.64
C SER A 6 -37.56 -58.94 -18.32
N LYS A 7 -36.48 -58.19 -18.64
CA LYS A 7 -36.29 -57.20 -19.74
C LYS A 7 -37.23 -55.98 -19.92
N LYS A 8 -36.65 -54.78 -20.08
CA LYS A 8 -36.48 -54.03 -21.37
C LYS A 8 -36.14 -52.53 -21.17
N GLU A 9 -35.01 -52.09 -21.74
CA GLU A 9 -34.85 -50.83 -22.52
C GLU A 9 -35.49 -51.02 -23.92
N PRO A 10 -35.81 -49.99 -24.78
CA PRO A 10 -34.97 -48.85 -25.25
C PRO A 10 -35.79 -47.52 -25.40
N GLU A 11 -35.43 -46.39 -26.04
CA GLU A 11 -34.80 -46.16 -27.35
C GLU A 11 -34.51 -44.66 -27.61
N VAL A 12 -33.57 -44.44 -28.53
CA VAL A 12 -33.05 -43.19 -29.11
C VAL A 12 -33.99 -42.63 -30.17
N VAL A 13 -34.04 -41.31 -30.38
CA VAL A 13 -34.52 -40.72 -31.63
C VAL A 13 -33.57 -39.62 -32.10
N ASP A 14 -33.05 -39.81 -33.31
CA ASP A 14 -32.36 -38.85 -34.17
C ASP A 14 -33.26 -38.59 -35.40
N LEU A 15 -33.04 -37.45 -36.09
CA LEU A 15 -33.18 -37.22 -37.55
C LEU A 15 -33.53 -35.75 -37.93
N THR A 16 -32.49 -35.03 -38.37
CA THR A 16 -32.32 -34.32 -39.66
C THR A 16 -33.47 -33.54 -40.35
N ASP A 17 -33.21 -32.24 -40.55
CA ASP A 17 -33.09 -31.48 -41.83
C ASP A 17 -34.30 -31.22 -42.76
N ALA A 18 -34.59 -29.93 -43.05
CA ALA A 18 -35.17 -29.43 -44.32
C ALA A 18 -35.15 -27.88 -44.41
N ALA A 19 -34.60 -27.37 -45.52
CA ALA A 19 -34.36 -25.96 -45.84
C ALA A 19 -35.43 -25.29 -46.74
N SER A 20 -35.53 -23.94 -46.75
CA SER A 20 -35.50 -23.11 -47.98
C SER A 20 -35.65 -21.56 -47.78
N ARG A 21 -34.62 -20.82 -48.24
CA ARG A 21 -34.56 -19.61 -49.15
C ARG A 21 -35.34 -18.30 -48.82
N THR A 22 -34.69 -17.22 -48.33
CA THR A 22 -34.09 -15.99 -48.98
C THR A 22 -35.07 -14.85 -49.37
N PRO A 23 -34.69 -13.53 -49.52
CA PRO A 23 -33.34 -12.91 -49.59
C PRO A 23 -33.08 -11.56 -48.84
N ALA A 24 -31.80 -11.23 -48.73
CA ALA A 24 -31.12 -9.92 -48.84
C ALA A 24 -31.68 -8.63 -48.18
N ALA A 25 -30.87 -8.06 -47.28
CA ALA A 25 -30.61 -6.61 -47.22
C ALA A 25 -29.13 -6.37 -46.90
N SER A 26 -28.53 -5.46 -47.65
CA SER A 26 -27.10 -5.22 -47.80
C SER A 26 -26.66 -3.88 -47.17
N VAL A 27 -25.55 -3.91 -46.40
CA VAL A 27 -24.46 -2.88 -46.30
C VAL A 27 -24.83 -1.54 -45.59
N PRO A 28 -23.92 -0.78 -44.92
CA PRO A 28 -22.43 -0.82 -44.89
C PRO A 28 -21.80 -1.07 -43.51
N ALA A 29 -20.59 -1.65 -43.34
CA ALA A 29 -19.29 -1.34 -43.94
C ALA A 29 -18.85 0.12 -43.72
N ILE A 30 -18.52 0.48 -42.47
CA ILE A 30 -17.77 1.70 -42.18
C ILE A 30 -16.29 1.38 -42.29
N SER A 31 -15.75 1.67 -43.47
CA SER A 31 -14.34 2.02 -43.66
C SER A 31 -14.07 3.36 -42.99
N PHE A 32 -13.12 3.43 -42.07
CA PHE A 32 -12.50 4.71 -41.72
C PHE A 32 -11.05 4.72 -42.21
N VAL A 33 -10.82 5.67 -43.11
CA VAL A 33 -9.55 6.12 -43.68
C VAL A 33 -8.68 6.70 -42.55
N PRO A 34 -7.34 6.60 -42.62
CA PRO A 34 -6.48 7.13 -41.58
C PRO A 34 -6.50 8.67 -41.65
N ASP A 35 -6.89 9.31 -40.56
CA ASP A 35 -6.60 10.73 -40.38
C ASP A 35 -5.10 10.87 -40.07
N GLU A 36 -4.40 11.43 -41.04
CA GLU A 36 -3.11 12.07 -40.90
C GLU A 36 -3.26 13.25 -39.93
N ASP A 37 -2.62 13.15 -38.76
CA ASP A 37 -2.15 14.33 -38.05
C ASP A 37 -0.67 14.10 -37.71
N GLU A 38 0.17 14.48 -38.68
CA GLU A 38 1.61 14.63 -38.52
C GLU A 38 1.90 15.78 -37.54
N GLY A 39 1.92 15.44 -36.25
CA GLY A 39 2.70 16.16 -35.26
C GLY A 39 4.10 15.57 -35.21
N ALA A 40 5.02 16.12 -36.03
CA ALA A 40 6.44 15.81 -35.98
C ALA A 40 6.98 16.00 -34.56
N ASP A 41 7.26 14.90 -33.86
CA ASP A 41 8.18 14.86 -32.74
C ASP A 41 9.43 14.13 -33.26
N GLU A 42 10.52 14.88 -33.39
CA GLU A 42 11.80 14.40 -33.90
C GLU A 42 12.20 13.13 -33.13
N GLY A 43 12.57 12.09 -33.88
CA GLY A 43 13.05 10.84 -33.33
C GLY A 43 14.29 11.05 -32.48
N ASP A 44 14.13 10.98 -31.17
CA ASP A 44 15.22 10.64 -30.27
C ASP A 44 15.52 9.15 -30.49
N ASP A 45 16.47 8.86 -31.38
CA ASP A 45 17.11 7.56 -31.49
C ASP A 45 17.57 7.12 -30.10
N VAL A 46 16.96 6.03 -29.61
CA VAL A 46 17.37 5.42 -28.35
C VAL A 46 18.69 4.73 -28.63
N ASP A 47 19.79 5.31 -28.14
CA ASP A 47 21.12 4.74 -28.26
C ASP A 47 21.24 3.47 -27.38
N LEU A 48 20.78 2.35 -27.94
CA LEU A 48 20.76 1.01 -27.35
C LEU A 48 22.18 0.43 -27.16
N ALA A 49 23.21 1.08 -27.73
CA ALA A 49 24.59 0.64 -27.66
C ALA A 49 25.25 0.85 -26.28
N ASN A 50 24.61 1.60 -25.37
CA ASN A 50 25.16 1.94 -24.05
C ASN A 50 24.60 1.07 -22.89
N LEU A 51 24.17 -0.15 -23.21
CA LEU A 51 23.84 -1.22 -22.25
C LEU A 51 24.96 -2.28 -22.20
N SER A 52 26.22 -1.86 -22.35
CA SER A 52 27.39 -2.75 -22.18
C SER A 52 27.71 -3.01 -20.69
N PRO A 53 28.38 -4.13 -20.40
CA PRO A 53 28.55 -4.65 -19.04
C PRO A 53 29.90 -4.23 -18.47
N ASP A 54 29.92 -3.36 -17.45
CA ASP A 54 31.13 -3.12 -16.64
C ASP A 54 30.72 -2.58 -15.26
N GLU A 55 30.48 -3.49 -14.32
CA GLU A 55 30.93 -3.34 -12.93
C GLU A 55 31.33 -4.74 -12.45
N GLU A 56 32.46 -5.24 -12.97
CA GLU A 56 33.17 -6.32 -12.31
C GLU A 56 33.72 -5.81 -10.98
N SER A 57 33.19 -6.38 -9.91
CA SER A 57 33.78 -6.35 -8.59
C SER A 57 35.14 -7.03 -8.63
N ASN A 58 36.18 -6.32 -8.18
CA ASN A 58 37.44 -6.97 -7.82
C ASN A 58 38.02 -6.36 -6.53
N PRO A 59 38.73 -7.17 -5.74
CA PRO A 59 38.85 -7.00 -4.30
C PRO A 59 39.95 -6.00 -3.91
N VAL A 60 39.72 -5.37 -2.76
CA VAL A 60 40.64 -4.43 -2.11
C VAL A 60 41.93 -5.14 -1.71
N THR A 61 43.07 -4.65 -2.20
CA THR A 61 44.37 -4.82 -1.55
C THR A 61 45.00 -3.46 -1.29
N ASN A 62 45.42 -3.25 -0.04
CA ASN A 62 46.04 -2.04 0.48
C ASN A 62 47.51 -1.93 0.01
N SER A 63 47.93 -0.76 -0.46
CA SER A 63 49.26 -0.20 -0.13
C SER A 63 49.39 1.30 -0.48
N ASP A 64 49.78 2.05 0.55
CA ASP A 64 50.69 3.19 0.63
C ASP A 64 50.59 4.48 -0.24
N GLN A 65 50.29 5.56 0.49
CA GLN A 65 50.96 6.87 0.62
C GLN A 65 51.49 7.68 -0.60
N ALA A 66 51.00 8.93 -0.60
CA ALA A 66 51.71 10.21 -0.81
C ALA A 66 52.17 10.64 -2.22
N SER A 67 51.52 11.68 -2.79
CA SER A 67 52.04 13.07 -2.80
C SER A 67 51.57 13.94 -3.99
N LYS A 68 51.43 15.25 -3.70
CA LYS A 68 51.56 16.45 -4.56
C LYS A 68 50.44 16.91 -5.52
N GLN A 69 49.80 17.98 -5.02
CA GLN A 69 49.21 19.15 -5.68
C GLN A 69 49.81 19.65 -7.02
N LYS A 70 48.89 20.14 -7.88
CA LYS A 70 48.91 21.30 -8.81
C LYS A 70 48.77 20.97 -10.30
N ASN A 71 47.55 21.12 -10.84
CA ASN A 71 47.29 22.19 -11.80
C ASN A 71 45.81 22.63 -11.86
N LYS A 72 45.63 23.92 -12.15
CA LYS A 72 44.47 24.77 -11.88
C LYS A 72 43.52 24.85 -13.09
N LYS A 73 42.22 25.02 -12.80
CA LYS A 73 41.25 25.93 -13.46
C LYS A 73 40.97 25.76 -14.97
N LYS A 74 39.73 25.36 -15.29
CA LYS A 74 38.78 26.10 -16.16
C LYS A 74 37.42 25.39 -16.23
N LYS A 75 36.45 25.82 -15.40
CA LYS A 75 34.99 25.91 -15.67
C LYS A 75 34.21 26.17 -14.36
N SER A 76 34.45 27.34 -13.76
CA SER A 76 33.55 27.94 -12.76
C SER A 76 33.51 29.46 -12.97
N LYS A 77 32.85 29.88 -14.05
CA LYS A 77 32.61 31.32 -14.33
C LYS A 77 31.38 31.58 -15.21
N ALA A 78 30.38 30.70 -15.17
CA ALA A 78 29.09 30.90 -15.85
C ALA A 78 27.87 30.94 -14.90
N LEU A 79 27.95 30.40 -13.69
CA LEU A 79 26.79 30.35 -12.77
C LEU A 79 26.68 31.51 -11.77
N SER A 80 27.68 32.39 -11.66
CA SER A 80 27.63 33.53 -10.72
C SER A 80 27.17 34.86 -11.35
N LYS A 81 26.87 34.88 -12.66
CA LYS A 81 26.40 36.07 -13.39
C LYS A 81 24.90 36.05 -13.75
N ALA A 82 24.22 34.91 -13.60
CA ALA A 82 22.77 34.79 -13.83
C ALA A 82 21.92 35.12 -12.57
N ARG A 83 22.47 34.94 -11.36
CA ARG A 83 21.77 35.23 -10.10
C ARG A 83 21.72 36.70 -9.68
N LYS A 84 22.36 37.60 -10.43
CA LYS A 84 22.43 39.04 -10.12
C LYS A 84 21.64 39.93 -11.11
N LYS A 85 20.79 39.33 -11.94
CA LYS A 85 19.98 40.03 -12.96
C LYS A 85 18.48 39.69 -12.97
N LEU A 86 17.98 38.96 -11.97
CA LEU A 86 16.55 38.61 -11.88
C LEU A 86 15.91 39.03 -10.54
N SER A 87 16.34 40.16 -9.99
CA SER A 87 15.74 40.79 -8.80
C SER A 87 15.47 42.28 -9.01
N ALA A 88 15.29 42.70 -10.27
CA ALA A 88 15.07 44.09 -10.66
C ALA A 88 14.02 44.18 -11.78
N ALA A 89 12.79 43.78 -11.49
CA ALA A 89 11.59 44.18 -12.23
C ALA A 89 10.37 43.77 -11.40
N LEU A 90 9.78 44.74 -10.68
CA LEU A 90 8.37 44.83 -10.22
C LEU A 90 8.29 45.60 -8.89
N VAL A 91 8.47 46.92 -8.96
CA VAL A 91 7.85 47.88 -8.02
C VAL A 91 7.60 49.18 -8.80
N PRO A 92 6.40 49.79 -8.73
CA PRO A 92 6.24 51.23 -8.83
C PRO A 92 6.17 51.90 -7.45
N ASN A 93 6.76 53.09 -7.40
CA ASN A 93 7.06 54.01 -6.29
C ASN A 93 5.92 54.40 -5.33
N SER A 94 6.30 54.73 -4.08
CA SER A 94 6.22 56.07 -3.44
C SER A 94 6.45 55.91 -1.92
N SER A 95 7.00 56.82 -1.10
CA SER A 95 7.82 58.02 -1.20
C SER A 95 8.14 58.45 0.26
N SER A 96 9.34 59.02 0.50
CA SER A 96 9.73 59.92 1.64
C SER A 96 9.64 59.39 3.10
N SER A 97 10.51 59.67 4.08
CA SER A 97 11.65 60.59 4.27
C SER A 97 12.29 60.37 5.68
N SER A 98 13.62 60.50 5.80
CA SER A 98 14.49 61.11 6.87
C SER A 98 14.03 61.12 8.36
N SER A 99 14.86 60.99 9.43
CA SER A 99 16.32 61.06 9.65
C SER A 99 16.69 60.95 11.16
N THR A 100 17.90 60.44 11.46
CA THR A 100 18.91 60.82 12.52
C THR A 100 18.58 60.82 14.04
N SER A 101 19.25 59.98 14.86
CA SER A 101 20.49 60.21 15.70
C SER A 101 20.16 60.63 17.17
N ALA A 102 20.83 60.30 18.29
CA ALA A 102 22.15 59.75 18.63
C ALA A 102 22.23 59.33 20.14
N THR A 103 23.19 58.43 20.50
CA THR A 103 24.06 58.27 21.73
C THR A 103 23.49 58.43 23.17
N THR A 104 23.86 57.71 24.27
CA THR A 104 25.12 57.09 24.80
C THR A 104 24.84 56.13 26.01
N ASN A 105 25.65 55.05 26.14
CA ASN A 105 26.24 54.32 27.32
C ASN A 105 25.37 53.95 28.57
N THR A 106 25.43 52.76 29.21
CA THR A 106 26.58 51.91 29.60
C THR A 106 26.14 50.50 30.11
N SER A 107 26.94 49.47 29.78
CA SER A 107 27.37 48.27 30.54
C SER A 107 26.47 47.04 30.87
N VAL A 108 27.04 45.87 30.51
CA VAL A 108 26.96 44.47 31.02
C VAL A 108 25.81 43.53 30.56
N GLU A 109 26.08 42.69 29.55
CA GLU A 109 26.10 41.22 29.57
C GLU A 109 26.29 40.67 28.14
N ARG A 110 27.02 39.57 27.99
CA ARG A 110 27.52 39.04 26.70
C ARG A 110 26.85 37.70 26.41
N GLU A 111 25.78 37.69 25.62
CA GLU A 111 25.26 36.50 24.92
C GLU A 111 25.84 36.42 23.51
N PRO A 112 26.22 35.22 23.01
CA PRO A 112 26.41 34.99 21.58
C PRO A 112 25.25 34.18 20.98
N ASN A 113 24.49 34.87 20.13
CA ASN A 113 23.75 34.40 18.93
C ASN A 113 23.07 33.02 18.96
N SER A 114 21.77 33.04 19.25
CA SER A 114 20.82 32.09 18.69
C SER A 114 20.72 32.29 17.17
N THR A 115 20.89 31.20 16.43
CA THR A 115 20.44 31.14 15.02
C THR A 115 19.13 30.38 15.05
N THR A 116 18.04 31.11 15.28
CA THR A 116 16.67 30.65 15.10
C THR A 116 16.48 30.24 13.63
N ILE A 117 16.21 28.96 13.39
CA ILE A 117 15.61 28.50 12.14
C ILE A 117 14.10 28.74 12.26
N GLU A 118 13.59 29.45 11.26
CA GLU A 118 12.30 30.08 11.14
C GLU A 118 11.11 29.12 11.16
N SER A 119 10.00 29.61 11.72
CA SER A 119 8.66 29.05 11.71
C SER A 119 7.88 29.52 10.47
N ASP A 120 8.44 29.37 9.27
CA ASP A 120 7.84 29.85 8.03
C ASP A 120 7.52 28.70 7.05
N THR A 121 6.35 28.08 7.22
CA THR A 121 5.71 27.28 6.14
C THR A 121 4.19 27.36 6.14
N LEU A 122 3.59 28.49 6.53
CA LEU A 122 2.17 28.76 6.33
C LEU A 122 2.03 30.13 5.68
N ASN A 123 1.44 30.19 4.48
CA ASN A 123 1.17 31.46 3.80
C ASN A 123 0.26 32.34 4.69
N PRO A 124 0.72 33.51 5.17
CA PRO A 124 -0.04 34.38 6.05
C PRO A 124 -1.42 34.76 5.48
N GLU A 125 -1.51 34.84 4.16
CA GLU A 125 -2.72 35.20 3.43
C GLU A 125 -3.82 34.14 3.54
N VAL A 126 -3.45 32.85 3.62
CA VAL A 126 -4.40 31.73 3.76
C VAL A 126 -4.97 31.67 5.17
N VAL A 127 -4.11 31.95 6.16
CA VAL A 127 -4.47 32.03 7.58
C VAL A 127 -5.43 33.19 7.83
N GLU A 128 -5.21 34.32 7.18
CA GLU A 128 -6.06 35.50 7.29
C GLU A 128 -7.42 35.31 6.61
N ARG A 129 -7.46 34.66 5.43
CA ARG A 129 -8.73 34.29 4.75
C ARG A 129 -9.57 33.31 5.58
N LEU A 130 -8.96 32.30 6.20
CA LEU A 130 -9.67 31.36 7.07
C LEU A 130 -10.23 32.05 8.33
N ARG A 131 -9.46 32.97 8.93
CA ARG A 131 -9.94 33.77 10.06
C ARG A 131 -11.08 34.71 9.68
N ALA A 132 -11.01 35.33 8.50
CA ALA A 132 -12.05 36.19 7.97
C ALA A 132 -13.35 35.41 7.68
N GLU A 133 -13.25 34.20 7.13
CA GLU A 133 -14.42 33.37 6.85
C GLU A 133 -15.07 32.84 8.14
N VAL A 134 -14.27 32.44 9.14
CA VAL A 134 -14.78 32.04 10.45
C VAL A 134 -15.38 33.23 11.22
N ALA A 135 -14.80 34.42 11.10
CA ALA A 135 -15.38 35.65 11.66
C ALA A 135 -16.74 35.97 11.03
N LYS A 136 -16.88 35.72 9.72
CA LYS A 136 -18.13 35.95 8.98
C LYS A 136 -19.25 34.98 9.35
N GLN A 137 -18.92 33.72 9.66
CA GLN A 137 -19.92 32.69 9.96
C GLN A 137 -20.23 32.54 11.47
N HIS A 138 -19.26 32.84 12.35
CA HIS A 138 -19.35 32.58 13.79
C HIS A 138 -18.94 33.77 14.68
N GLY A 139 -18.60 34.93 14.10
CA GLY A 139 -18.30 36.18 14.80
C GLY A 139 -16.82 36.34 15.22
N ASP A 140 -16.37 37.60 15.31
CA ASP A 140 -14.96 37.98 15.56
C ASP A 140 -14.37 37.43 16.86
N LYS A 141 -15.21 37.22 17.88
CA LYS A 141 -14.78 36.66 19.17
C LYS A 141 -14.37 35.18 19.07
N VAL A 142 -14.92 34.43 18.12
CA VAL A 142 -14.55 33.03 17.89
C VAL A 142 -13.29 32.96 17.03
N ALA A 143 -13.20 33.79 15.98
CA ALA A 143 -12.04 33.84 15.09
C ALA A 143 -10.73 34.24 15.82
N SER A 144 -10.81 35.11 16.83
CA SER A 144 -9.67 35.55 17.64
C SER A 144 -9.17 34.53 18.67
N GLN A 145 -9.97 33.49 18.97
CA GLN A 145 -9.59 32.43 19.92
C GLN A 145 -8.91 31.21 19.26
N ILE A 146 -8.88 31.16 17.93
CA ILE A 146 -8.31 30.03 17.18
C ILE A 146 -6.78 30.15 17.12
N LYS A 147 -6.11 29.14 17.68
CA LYS A 147 -4.64 29.03 17.71
C LYS A 147 -4.09 28.51 16.38
N MET A 148 -2.85 28.88 16.03
CA MET A 148 -2.18 28.43 14.79
C MET A 148 -2.11 26.91 14.65
N SER A 149 -1.94 26.16 15.75
CA SER A 149 -1.94 24.69 15.73
C SER A 149 -3.29 24.10 15.32
N GLN A 150 -4.40 24.72 15.72
CA GLN A 150 -5.74 24.29 15.33
C GLN A 150 -6.02 24.60 13.85
N ILE A 151 -5.45 25.69 13.33
CA ILE A 151 -5.53 26.03 11.90
C ILE A 151 -4.69 25.06 11.07
N ALA A 152 -3.51 24.66 11.54
CA ALA A 152 -2.68 23.64 10.91
C ALA A 152 -3.40 22.28 10.86
N ASP A 153 -4.01 21.85 11.98
CA ASP A 153 -4.81 20.61 12.04
C ASP A 153 -6.01 20.66 11.07
N VAL A 154 -6.69 21.82 10.95
CA VAL A 154 -7.82 21.99 10.01
C VAL A 154 -7.34 21.97 8.57
N ILE A 155 -6.20 22.59 8.25
CA ILE A 155 -5.59 22.55 6.91
C ILE A 155 -5.14 21.14 6.55
N GLU A 156 -4.56 20.39 7.50
CA GLU A 156 -4.18 19.00 7.30
C GLU A 156 -5.40 18.10 7.08
N LYS A 157 -6.48 18.32 7.85
CA LYS A 157 -7.77 17.64 7.64
C LYS A 157 -8.47 18.03 6.34
N MET A 158 -8.33 19.28 5.88
CA MET A 158 -8.83 19.72 4.57
C MET A 158 -8.04 19.05 3.44
N LYS A 159 -6.72 18.97 3.56
CA LYS A 159 -5.87 18.21 2.62
C LYS A 159 -6.25 16.73 2.61
N LEU A 160 -6.50 16.12 3.78
CA LEU A 160 -6.94 14.72 3.87
C LEU A 160 -8.32 14.51 3.23
N LYS A 161 -9.25 15.46 3.40
CA LYS A 161 -10.55 15.44 2.72
C LYS A 161 -10.43 15.62 1.21
N GLU A 162 -9.52 16.46 0.74
CA GLU A 162 -9.25 16.61 -0.70
C GLU A 162 -8.54 15.38 -1.28
N VAL A 163 -7.67 14.71 -0.51
CA VAL A 163 -7.05 13.42 -0.87
C VAL A 163 -8.08 12.29 -0.87
N ALA A 164 -8.97 12.22 0.12
CA ALA A 164 -10.05 11.24 0.20
C ALA A 164 -11.13 11.46 -0.89
N LYS A 165 -11.30 12.70 -1.35
CA LYS A 165 -12.07 13.04 -2.55
C LYS A 165 -11.25 12.95 -3.85
N GLY A 166 -9.99 12.51 -3.77
CA GLY A 166 -9.07 12.31 -4.89
C GLY A 166 -8.60 13.58 -5.63
N ASN A 167 -8.94 14.78 -5.16
CA ASN A 167 -8.62 16.07 -5.80
C ASN A 167 -7.16 16.53 -5.61
N VAL A 168 -6.40 15.93 -4.69
CA VAL A 168 -5.00 16.31 -4.40
C VAL A 168 -4.15 15.07 -4.13
N GLY A 169 -3.02 14.95 -4.82
CA GLY A 169 -1.99 13.95 -4.50
C GLY A 169 -1.28 14.22 -3.16
N ILE A 170 -0.84 13.16 -2.50
CA ILE A 170 -0.22 13.19 -1.17
C ILE A 170 0.99 14.16 -1.16
N GLY A 171 1.05 15.03 -0.14
CA GLY A 171 2.13 16.04 0.00
C GLY A 171 2.00 17.28 -0.90
N GLY A 172 0.88 17.46 -1.61
CA GLY A 172 0.68 18.56 -2.56
C GLY A 172 1.46 18.38 -3.87
N LYS A 173 2.11 17.23 -4.06
CA LYS A 173 2.66 16.79 -5.34
C LYS A 173 1.60 15.93 -6.05
N ASN A 174 1.48 16.12 -7.36
CA ASN A 174 0.48 15.52 -8.25
C ASN A 174 -0.94 16.11 -8.12
N LYS A 175 -1.07 17.42 -8.33
CA LYS A 175 -2.28 17.98 -8.95
C LYS A 175 -2.24 17.62 -10.44
N LYS A 176 -2.90 16.54 -10.81
CA LYS A 176 -3.25 16.26 -12.19
C LYS A 176 -4.72 15.85 -12.18
N ASP A 177 -5.56 16.66 -12.82
CA ASP A 177 -6.98 16.35 -12.98
C ASP A 177 -7.12 15.03 -13.77
N MET A 178 -8.28 14.37 -13.74
CA MET A 178 -8.58 13.22 -14.63
C MET A 178 -8.17 13.47 -16.09
N ALA A 179 -8.35 14.71 -16.56
CA ALA A 179 -7.98 15.17 -17.89
C ALA A 179 -6.48 14.99 -18.21
N ASP A 180 -5.62 14.99 -17.18
CA ASP A 180 -4.18 14.80 -17.31
C ASP A 180 -3.75 13.32 -17.29
N HIS A 181 -4.63 12.41 -16.81
CA HIS A 181 -4.39 10.96 -16.80
C HIS A 181 -4.90 10.30 -18.08
N LYS A 182 -4.25 10.59 -19.21
CA LYS A 182 -4.65 10.11 -20.57
C LYS A 182 -4.88 8.60 -20.68
N PHE A 183 -4.12 7.77 -19.94
CA PHE A 183 -4.30 6.32 -19.94
C PHE A 183 -5.51 5.88 -19.11
N TRP A 184 -5.56 6.31 -17.83
CA TRP A 184 -6.63 5.89 -16.90
C TRP A 184 -8.00 6.42 -17.30
N GLY A 185 -8.06 7.56 -18.00
CA GLY A 185 -9.32 8.06 -18.58
C GLY A 185 -9.98 7.14 -19.60
N THR A 186 -9.26 6.14 -20.14
CA THR A 186 -9.81 5.14 -21.06
C THR A 186 -9.99 3.75 -20.44
N GLN A 187 -9.69 3.59 -19.15
CA GLN A 187 -9.81 2.30 -18.47
C GLN A 187 -11.17 2.18 -17.76
N PRO A 188 -11.69 0.96 -17.54
CA PRO A 188 -12.92 0.73 -16.78
C PRO A 188 -12.64 0.90 -15.28
N VAL A 189 -12.47 2.14 -14.85
CA VAL A 189 -12.29 2.52 -13.44
C VAL A 189 -13.24 3.67 -13.11
N PRO A 190 -13.72 3.78 -11.85
CA PRO A 190 -14.53 4.91 -11.41
C PRO A 190 -13.86 6.25 -11.69
N LYS A 191 -14.65 7.26 -12.09
CA LYS A 191 -14.13 8.61 -12.31
C LYS A 191 -14.03 9.37 -10.98
N LEU A 192 -13.07 10.29 -10.88
CA LEU A 192 -12.80 11.05 -9.64
C LEU A 192 -14.01 11.82 -9.08
N SER A 193 -14.95 12.22 -9.94
CA SER A 193 -16.16 12.95 -9.55
C SER A 193 -17.42 12.07 -9.47
N GLU A 194 -17.28 10.75 -9.62
CA GLU A 194 -18.39 9.81 -9.60
C GLU A 194 -18.69 9.44 -8.13
N GLU A 195 -19.81 9.95 -7.60
CA GLU A 195 -20.36 9.44 -6.34
C GLU A 195 -21.12 8.15 -6.66
N ILE A 196 -20.63 7.03 -6.12
CA ILE A 196 -21.19 5.69 -6.33
C ILE A 196 -22.07 5.34 -5.14
N GLU A 197 -23.36 5.16 -5.41
CA GLU A 197 -24.33 4.67 -4.43
C GLU A 197 -24.27 3.14 -4.30
N ALA A 198 -24.75 2.61 -3.17
CA ALA A 198 -24.63 1.18 -2.85
C ALA A 198 -25.35 0.25 -3.86
N ASP A 199 -26.42 0.71 -4.49
CA ASP A 199 -27.17 -0.03 -5.52
C ASP A 199 -26.49 -0.04 -6.89
N GLN A 200 -25.47 0.80 -7.09
CA GLN A 200 -24.69 0.92 -8.32
C GLN A 200 -23.40 0.09 -8.31
N GLU A 201 -23.12 -0.62 -7.20
CA GLU A 201 -21.93 -1.46 -7.08
C GLU A 201 -21.96 -2.68 -8.00
N GLY A 202 -20.92 -2.85 -8.81
CA GLY A 202 -20.84 -3.93 -9.79
C GLY A 202 -19.83 -3.67 -10.91
N PRO A 203 -19.77 -4.56 -11.92
CA PRO A 203 -18.85 -4.42 -13.03
C PRO A 203 -19.16 -3.17 -13.88
N ILE A 204 -18.12 -2.50 -14.37
CA ILE A 204 -18.25 -1.31 -15.23
C ILE A 204 -18.50 -1.73 -16.69
N GLU A 205 -17.73 -2.70 -17.15
CA GLU A 205 -17.85 -3.36 -18.45
C GLU A 205 -18.27 -4.82 -18.24
N PRO A 206 -19.16 -5.36 -19.11
CA PRO A 206 -19.59 -6.73 -19.02
C PRO A 206 -18.44 -7.70 -19.34
N CYS A 207 -18.47 -8.88 -18.72
CA CYS A 207 -17.57 -9.96 -19.10
C CYS A 207 -17.93 -10.44 -20.51
N VAL A 208 -16.92 -10.61 -21.36
CA VAL A 208 -17.10 -11.09 -22.74
C VAL A 208 -16.55 -12.52 -22.90
N PRO A 209 -17.08 -13.32 -23.85
CA PRO A 209 -16.51 -14.62 -24.16
C PRO A 209 -15.04 -14.53 -24.61
N ARG A 210 -14.26 -15.59 -24.40
CA ARG A 210 -12.85 -15.65 -24.81
C ARG A 210 -12.64 -15.31 -26.29
N SER A 211 -13.59 -15.65 -27.17
CA SER A 211 -13.54 -15.35 -28.62
C SER A 211 -13.57 -13.86 -28.94
N GLU A 212 -14.12 -13.02 -28.06
CA GLU A 212 -14.20 -11.57 -28.23
C GLU A 212 -12.99 -10.85 -27.61
N VAL A 213 -12.19 -11.55 -26.80
CA VAL A 213 -10.94 -11.04 -26.26
C VAL A 213 -9.85 -11.11 -27.32
N GLN A 214 -8.99 -10.09 -27.39
CA GLN A 214 -7.84 -10.07 -28.29
C GLN A 214 -6.90 -11.27 -28.02
N GLN A 215 -6.72 -12.14 -29.01
CA GLN A 215 -5.89 -13.35 -28.88
C GLN A 215 -4.40 -13.04 -28.95
N ASP A 216 -4.01 -12.12 -29.82
CA ASP A 216 -2.60 -11.74 -30.02
C ASP A 216 -2.13 -10.74 -28.96
N PRO A 217 -0.87 -10.84 -28.50
CA PRO A 217 -0.28 -9.87 -27.58
C PRO A 217 -0.32 -8.45 -28.13
N TYR A 218 -0.37 -7.45 -27.24
CA TYR A 218 -0.22 -6.06 -27.67
C TYR A 218 1.14 -5.82 -28.34
N PRO A 219 1.22 -5.01 -29.42
CA PRO A 219 2.46 -4.77 -30.11
C PRO A 219 3.47 -4.03 -29.21
N LEU A 220 4.72 -4.47 -29.25
CA LEU A 220 5.87 -3.79 -28.67
C LEU A 220 6.73 -3.18 -29.78
N PRO A 221 7.53 -2.14 -29.48
CA PRO A 221 8.57 -1.68 -30.41
C PRO A 221 9.51 -2.84 -30.77
N LYS A 222 10.08 -2.82 -31.98
CA LYS A 222 10.85 -3.93 -32.56
C LYS A 222 12.06 -4.40 -31.73
N ASP A 223 12.58 -3.51 -30.88
CA ASP A 223 13.72 -3.80 -30.01
C ASP A 223 13.33 -4.50 -28.70
N PHE A 224 12.04 -4.72 -28.48
CA PHE A 224 11.49 -5.38 -27.31
C PHE A 224 10.61 -6.56 -27.68
N GLU A 225 10.55 -7.52 -26.78
CA GLU A 225 9.71 -8.70 -26.91
C GLU A 225 9.09 -9.09 -25.58
N TRP A 226 7.90 -9.68 -25.65
CA TRP A 226 7.24 -10.26 -24.49
C TRP A 226 7.95 -11.54 -24.06
N CYS A 227 8.05 -11.75 -22.76
CA CYS A 227 8.36 -13.04 -22.20
C CYS A 227 7.40 -13.39 -21.07
N THR A 228 7.19 -14.68 -20.85
CA THR A 228 6.51 -15.21 -19.67
C THR A 228 7.58 -15.79 -18.76
N LEU A 229 7.61 -15.38 -17.49
CA LEU A 229 8.64 -15.80 -16.55
C LEU A 229 8.18 -17.00 -15.72
N ASP A 230 9.00 -18.05 -15.74
CA ASP A 230 8.81 -19.27 -14.99
C ASP A 230 9.58 -19.21 -13.67
N LEU A 231 8.89 -18.81 -12.61
CA LEU A 231 9.43 -18.66 -11.26
C LEU A 231 9.68 -20.00 -10.54
N THR A 232 9.58 -21.13 -11.25
CA THR A 232 10.12 -22.41 -10.80
C THR A 232 11.60 -22.56 -11.14
N LYS A 233 12.11 -21.78 -12.11
CA LYS A 233 13.51 -21.77 -12.50
C LYS A 233 14.27 -20.69 -11.74
N VAL A 234 15.35 -21.10 -11.09
CA VAL A 234 16.21 -20.22 -10.27
C VAL A 234 16.71 -19.02 -11.06
N ASN A 235 17.14 -19.21 -12.32
CA ASN A 235 17.68 -18.12 -13.14
C ASN A 235 16.62 -17.05 -13.46
N GLU A 236 15.40 -17.45 -13.83
CA GLU A 236 14.35 -16.48 -14.17
C GLU A 236 13.85 -15.74 -12.92
N THR A 237 13.77 -16.42 -11.77
CA THR A 237 13.48 -15.78 -10.48
C THR A 237 14.56 -14.77 -10.09
N GLN A 238 15.83 -15.12 -10.29
CA GLN A 238 16.98 -14.24 -10.02
C GLN A 238 16.93 -12.97 -10.90
N GLU A 239 16.54 -13.09 -12.16
CA GLU A 239 16.38 -11.91 -13.03
C GLU A 239 15.27 -10.97 -12.56
N VAL A 240 14.14 -11.52 -12.09
CA VAL A 240 13.05 -10.71 -11.49
C VAL A 240 13.54 -10.03 -10.21
N TYR A 241 14.24 -10.78 -9.36
CA TYR A 241 14.84 -10.25 -8.14
C TYR A 241 15.77 -9.06 -8.44
N GLU A 242 16.67 -9.21 -9.40
CA GLU A 242 17.61 -8.16 -9.80
C GLU A 242 16.90 -6.94 -10.38
N LEU A 243 15.86 -7.13 -11.19
CA LEU A 243 15.05 -6.04 -11.73
C LEU A 243 14.37 -5.27 -10.59
N LEU A 244 13.70 -5.98 -9.67
CA LEU A 244 12.93 -5.36 -8.60
C LEU A 244 13.84 -4.61 -7.62
N THR A 245 14.92 -5.26 -7.16
CA THR A 245 15.87 -4.69 -6.20
C THR A 245 16.50 -3.39 -6.71
N ASN A 246 16.76 -3.30 -8.01
CA ASN A 246 17.41 -2.13 -8.60
C ASN A 246 16.44 -1.05 -9.11
N HIS A 247 15.18 -1.40 -9.40
CA HIS A 247 14.27 -0.54 -10.16
C HIS A 247 12.81 -0.49 -9.67
N TYR A 248 12.42 -1.13 -8.57
CA TYR A 248 11.02 -1.11 -8.10
C TYR A 248 10.72 0.14 -7.26
N VAL A 249 10.62 0.01 -5.94
CA VAL A 249 10.24 1.09 -5.02
C VAL A 249 11.47 1.58 -4.26
N GLU A 250 11.64 2.90 -4.28
CA GLU A 250 12.59 3.64 -3.45
C GLU A 250 11.76 4.56 -2.55
N ASP A 251 12.20 4.76 -1.32
CA ASP A 251 11.70 5.87 -0.49
C ASP A 251 12.00 7.22 -1.18
N ASP A 252 11.30 8.28 -0.76
CA ASP A 252 11.40 9.61 -1.37
C ASP A 252 12.85 10.16 -1.39
N ASP A 253 13.67 9.73 -0.43
CA ASP A 253 15.08 10.11 -0.29
C ASP A 253 16.06 9.09 -0.91
N ALA A 254 15.56 7.98 -1.47
CA ALA A 254 16.33 6.85 -2.02
C ALA A 254 17.38 6.27 -1.05
N SER A 255 17.08 6.28 0.25
CA SER A 255 17.89 5.71 1.33
C SER A 255 17.62 4.22 1.55
N PHE A 256 16.43 3.74 1.17
CA PHE A 256 15.98 2.36 1.35
C PHE A 256 15.37 1.80 0.06
N ARG A 257 15.66 0.53 -0.24
CA ARG A 257 15.07 -0.21 -1.35
C ARG A 257 14.54 -1.54 -0.88
N PHE A 258 13.33 -1.93 -1.29
CA PHE A 258 12.82 -3.26 -0.95
C PHE A 258 13.72 -4.35 -1.55
N ASP A 259 14.01 -5.35 -0.74
CA ASP A 259 14.85 -6.51 -1.06
C ASP A 259 13.96 -7.75 -1.03
N TYR A 260 13.18 -7.94 -2.10
CA TYR A 260 12.25 -9.05 -2.25
C TYR A 260 13.01 -10.35 -2.53
N SER A 261 13.24 -11.21 -1.54
CA SER A 261 13.99 -12.45 -1.79
C SER A 261 13.30 -13.37 -2.81
N SER A 262 14.07 -14.26 -3.43
CA SER A 262 13.56 -15.28 -4.35
C SER A 262 12.47 -16.15 -3.69
N GLU A 263 12.61 -16.44 -2.41
CA GLU A 263 11.62 -17.18 -1.62
C GLU A 263 10.34 -16.36 -1.41
N PHE A 264 10.46 -15.06 -1.16
CA PHE A 264 9.31 -14.16 -1.08
C PHE A 264 8.54 -14.13 -2.40
N LEU A 265 9.23 -13.92 -3.53
CA LEU A 265 8.60 -13.91 -4.85
C LEU A 265 7.96 -15.25 -5.17
N SER A 266 8.62 -16.36 -4.82
CA SER A 266 8.09 -17.70 -4.98
C SER A 266 6.82 -17.93 -4.15
N TRP A 267 6.78 -17.45 -2.91
CA TRP A 267 5.61 -17.54 -2.02
C TRP A 267 4.46 -16.65 -2.51
N ALA A 268 4.73 -15.39 -2.84
CA ALA A 268 3.72 -14.42 -3.25
C ALA A 268 3.11 -14.72 -4.62
N LEU A 269 3.91 -15.20 -5.58
CA LEU A 269 3.51 -15.34 -6.99
C LEU A 269 3.09 -16.76 -7.39
N LYS A 270 3.16 -17.74 -6.49
CA LYS A 270 2.72 -19.12 -6.76
C LYS A 270 1.66 -19.63 -5.78
N PRO A 271 0.56 -18.88 -5.52
CA PRO A 271 -0.56 -19.44 -4.79
C PRO A 271 -1.21 -20.60 -5.56
N PRO A 272 -1.98 -21.47 -4.88
CA PRO A 272 -2.71 -22.56 -5.54
C PRO A 272 -3.58 -22.02 -6.69
N GLY A 273 -3.47 -22.64 -7.87
CA GLY A 273 -4.23 -22.22 -9.05
C GLY A 273 -3.70 -20.96 -9.74
N TYR A 274 -2.48 -20.49 -9.42
CA TYR A 274 -1.86 -19.40 -10.17
C TYR A 274 -1.71 -19.70 -11.66
N PHE A 275 -1.72 -18.64 -12.47
CA PHE A 275 -1.51 -18.73 -13.91
C PHE A 275 -0.07 -18.31 -14.25
N PRO A 276 0.82 -19.22 -14.68
CA PRO A 276 2.18 -18.85 -15.08
C PRO A 276 2.21 -17.78 -16.18
N SER A 277 1.18 -17.78 -17.04
CA SER A 277 1.00 -16.77 -18.11
C SER A 277 0.85 -15.34 -17.58
N TRP A 278 0.52 -15.15 -16.31
CA TRP A 278 0.36 -13.84 -15.68
C TRP A 278 1.65 -13.26 -15.10
N HIS A 279 2.77 -13.99 -15.18
CA HIS A 279 4.10 -13.47 -14.86
C HIS A 279 4.75 -12.90 -16.12
N ILE A 280 4.49 -11.63 -16.39
CA ILE A 280 4.77 -11.01 -17.69
C ILE A 280 6.02 -10.15 -17.59
N GLY A 281 6.99 -10.44 -18.44
CA GLY A 281 8.20 -9.64 -18.59
C GLY A 281 8.33 -9.03 -19.98
N VAL A 282 9.15 -7.99 -20.07
CA VAL A 282 9.62 -7.41 -21.35
C VAL A 282 11.13 -7.54 -21.41
N ARG A 283 11.64 -8.11 -22.50
CA ARG A 283 13.07 -8.23 -22.78
C ARG A 283 13.48 -7.35 -23.93
N VAL A 284 14.74 -6.90 -23.92
CA VAL A 284 15.37 -6.30 -25.09
C VAL A 284 15.75 -7.41 -26.06
N SER A 285 15.27 -7.37 -27.31
CA SER A 285 15.42 -8.47 -28.28
C SER A 285 16.88 -8.80 -28.61
N SER A 286 17.76 -7.79 -28.65
CA SER A 286 19.18 -7.98 -28.98
C SER A 286 20.01 -8.60 -27.85
N THR A 287 19.71 -8.25 -26.59
CA THR A 287 20.50 -8.67 -25.41
C THR A 287 19.80 -9.71 -24.55
N ARG A 288 18.51 -9.95 -24.79
CA ARG A 288 17.61 -10.78 -23.98
C ARG A 288 17.46 -10.31 -22.51
N ARG A 289 17.97 -9.14 -22.15
CA ARG A 289 17.91 -8.59 -20.79
C ARG A 289 16.48 -8.22 -20.41
N LEU A 290 16.05 -8.61 -19.21
CA LEU A 290 14.76 -8.24 -18.63
C LEU A 290 14.76 -6.75 -18.24
N VAL A 291 13.77 -5.99 -18.70
CA VAL A 291 13.68 -4.53 -18.50
C VAL A 291 12.35 -4.06 -17.94
N ALA A 292 11.34 -4.91 -17.90
CA ALA A 292 10.10 -4.65 -17.18
C ALA A 292 9.43 -5.94 -16.74
N PHE A 293 8.61 -5.85 -15.70
CA PHE A 293 7.86 -6.95 -15.13
C PHE A 293 6.51 -6.46 -14.60
N ILE A 294 5.48 -7.28 -14.71
CA ILE A 294 4.19 -7.14 -14.04
C ILE A 294 3.67 -8.54 -13.74
N SER A 295 3.03 -8.71 -12.59
CA SER A 295 2.48 -9.99 -12.19
C SER A 295 1.02 -9.88 -11.79
N GLY A 296 0.30 -10.97 -11.97
CA GLY A 296 -1.02 -11.17 -11.39
C GLY A 296 -1.11 -12.54 -10.74
N VAL A 297 -1.88 -12.63 -9.65
CA VAL A 297 -2.30 -13.91 -9.08
C VAL A 297 -3.82 -13.94 -8.95
N PRO A 298 -4.47 -15.08 -9.17
CA PRO A 298 -5.90 -15.17 -8.98
C PRO A 298 -6.28 -15.14 -7.50
N THR A 299 -7.36 -14.46 -7.15
CA THR A 299 -7.89 -14.40 -5.79
C THR A 299 -9.41 -14.25 -5.80
N ASP A 300 -10.06 -14.79 -4.76
CA ASP A 300 -11.48 -14.59 -4.52
C ASP A 300 -11.63 -13.48 -3.49
N LEU A 301 -12.24 -12.37 -3.89
CA LEU A 301 -12.41 -11.19 -3.05
C LEU A 301 -13.88 -11.05 -2.67
N ARG A 302 -14.17 -11.05 -1.37
CA ARG A 302 -15.48 -10.66 -0.88
C ARG A 302 -15.55 -9.15 -0.79
N VAL A 303 -16.50 -8.57 -1.50
CA VAL A 303 -16.86 -7.15 -1.49
C VAL A 303 -18.29 -7.03 -1.00
N ARG A 304 -18.45 -6.61 0.25
CA ARG A 304 -19.69 -6.58 1.02
C ARG A 304 -20.35 -7.97 1.02
N GLN A 305 -21.46 -8.11 0.29
CA GLN A 305 -22.25 -9.33 0.18
C GLN A 305 -21.91 -10.16 -1.08
N LYS A 306 -21.07 -9.65 -1.99
CA LYS A 306 -20.71 -10.31 -3.25
C LYS A 306 -19.30 -10.87 -3.16
N THR A 307 -19.09 -12.09 -3.63
CA THR A 307 -17.75 -12.64 -3.86
C THR A 307 -17.43 -12.51 -5.34
N ILE A 308 -16.30 -11.89 -5.66
CA ILE A 308 -15.81 -11.71 -7.03
C ILE A 308 -14.50 -12.47 -7.21
N ARG A 309 -14.41 -13.20 -8.31
CA ARG A 309 -13.14 -13.77 -8.78
C ARG A 309 -12.36 -12.67 -9.49
N CYS A 310 -11.22 -12.27 -8.97
CA CYS A 310 -10.40 -11.20 -9.55
C CYS A 310 -8.92 -11.56 -9.62
N SER A 311 -8.14 -10.80 -10.37
CA SER A 311 -6.68 -10.85 -10.33
C SER A 311 -6.13 -9.85 -9.31
N GLU A 312 -5.27 -10.30 -8.41
CA GLU A 312 -4.45 -9.42 -7.58
C GLU A 312 -3.21 -9.03 -8.39
N ILE A 313 -3.11 -7.75 -8.77
CA ILE A 313 -2.00 -7.25 -9.58
C ILE A 313 -0.95 -6.60 -8.69
N ASN A 314 0.29 -7.05 -8.83
CA ASN A 314 1.43 -6.55 -8.06
C ASN A 314 2.74 -6.60 -8.86
N PHE A 315 3.82 -6.06 -8.30
CA PHE A 315 5.18 -6.08 -8.85
C PHE A 315 5.34 -5.42 -10.22
N LEU A 316 4.54 -4.38 -10.51
CA LEU A 316 4.72 -3.56 -11.71
C LEU A 316 6.04 -2.78 -11.64
N CYS A 317 7.05 -3.22 -12.37
CA CYS A 317 8.37 -2.64 -12.40
C CYS A 317 8.78 -2.31 -13.84
N VAL A 318 9.33 -1.11 -14.03
CA VAL A 318 9.98 -0.69 -15.27
C VAL A 318 11.37 -0.19 -14.94
N HIS A 319 12.36 -0.71 -15.67
CA HIS A 319 13.75 -0.31 -15.55
C HIS A 319 13.88 1.22 -15.63
N LYS A 320 14.68 1.82 -14.74
CA LYS A 320 14.75 3.28 -14.54
C LYS A 320 14.98 4.08 -15.82
N LYS A 321 15.84 3.58 -16.73
CA LYS A 321 16.15 4.21 -18.03
C LYS A 321 14.96 4.25 -19.01
N LEU A 322 13.96 3.38 -18.83
CA LEU A 322 12.77 3.29 -19.70
C LEU A 322 11.53 3.92 -19.07
N ARG A 323 11.66 4.52 -17.87
CA ARG A 323 10.57 5.29 -17.25
C ARG A 323 10.23 6.50 -18.11
N SER A 324 8.98 6.96 -18.01
CA SER A 324 8.41 8.04 -18.84
C SER A 324 8.27 7.76 -20.34
N LYS A 325 8.61 6.55 -20.82
CA LYS A 325 8.39 6.11 -22.22
C LYS A 325 7.06 5.38 -22.43
N ARG A 326 6.10 5.52 -21.51
CA ARG A 326 4.75 4.93 -21.56
C ARG A 326 4.70 3.39 -21.70
N LEU A 327 5.73 2.68 -21.23
CA LEU A 327 5.75 1.21 -21.21
C LEU A 327 4.76 0.60 -20.19
N ALA A 328 4.55 1.26 -19.04
CA ALA A 328 3.62 0.79 -18.01
C ALA A 328 2.16 0.63 -18.50
N PRO A 329 1.57 1.60 -19.23
CA PRO A 329 0.29 1.39 -19.93
C PRO A 329 0.22 0.14 -20.81
N VAL A 330 1.28 -0.19 -21.53
CA VAL A 330 1.32 -1.36 -22.42
C VAL A 330 1.38 -2.66 -21.61
N LEU A 331 2.15 -2.69 -20.52
CA LEU A 331 2.16 -3.80 -19.56
C LEU A 331 0.79 -4.03 -18.92
N ILE A 332 0.12 -2.97 -18.51
CA ILE A 332 -1.23 -3.06 -17.91
C ILE A 332 -2.22 -3.63 -18.94
N LYS A 333 -2.21 -3.14 -20.18
CA LYS A 333 -3.07 -3.69 -21.24
C LYS A 333 -2.80 -5.17 -21.51
N GLU A 334 -1.54 -5.59 -21.54
CA GLU A 334 -1.19 -6.99 -21.77
C GLU A 334 -1.57 -7.90 -20.59
N VAL A 335 -1.37 -7.49 -19.33
CA VAL A 335 -1.83 -8.30 -18.19
C VAL A 335 -3.36 -8.39 -18.16
N THR A 336 -4.07 -7.29 -18.43
CA THR A 336 -5.54 -7.28 -18.53
C THR A 336 -6.01 -8.26 -19.61
N ARG A 337 -5.39 -8.24 -20.80
CA ARG A 337 -5.70 -9.18 -21.88
C ARG A 337 -5.51 -10.64 -21.46
N ARG A 338 -4.41 -10.97 -20.78
CA ARG A 338 -4.14 -12.33 -20.29
C ARG A 338 -5.10 -12.76 -19.19
N CYS A 339 -5.52 -11.86 -18.30
CA CYS A 339 -6.56 -12.14 -17.32
C CYS A 339 -7.92 -12.39 -17.99
N HIS A 340 -8.30 -11.56 -18.97
CA HIS A 340 -9.56 -11.71 -19.71
C HIS A 340 -9.62 -13.02 -20.51
N LEU A 341 -8.49 -13.51 -21.05
CA LEU A 341 -8.41 -14.80 -21.73
C LEU A 341 -8.72 -16.00 -20.83
N GLU A 342 -8.48 -15.87 -19.53
CA GLU A 342 -8.84 -16.85 -18.49
C GLU A 342 -10.24 -16.59 -17.91
N GLY A 343 -10.98 -15.62 -18.46
CA GLY A 343 -12.34 -15.29 -18.02
C GLY A 343 -12.42 -14.41 -16.77
N ILE A 344 -11.32 -13.79 -16.35
CA ILE A 344 -11.25 -12.95 -15.15
C ILE A 344 -11.12 -11.48 -15.57
N PHE A 345 -12.14 -10.69 -15.26
CA PHE A 345 -12.30 -9.31 -15.77
C PHE A 345 -12.13 -8.22 -14.72
N GLN A 346 -12.05 -8.59 -13.44
CA GLN A 346 -11.84 -7.67 -12.33
C GLN A 346 -10.44 -7.86 -11.77
N ALA A 347 -9.88 -6.80 -11.21
CA ALA A 347 -8.60 -6.87 -10.52
C ALA A 347 -8.60 -6.00 -9.26
N ILE A 348 -7.81 -6.39 -8.26
CA ILE A 348 -7.46 -5.55 -7.11
C ILE A 348 -5.98 -5.18 -7.19
N TYR A 349 -5.67 -3.92 -6.90
CA TYR A 349 -4.29 -3.44 -6.86
C TYR A 349 -4.17 -2.29 -5.87
N THR A 350 -2.95 -2.07 -5.39
CA THR A 350 -2.62 -0.98 -4.48
C THR A 350 -1.48 -0.13 -5.00
N ALA A 351 -1.49 1.16 -4.68
CA ALA A 351 -0.39 2.05 -5.00
C ALA A 351 -0.21 3.12 -3.91
N GLY A 352 1.05 3.51 -3.68
CA GLY A 352 1.36 4.66 -2.83
C GLY A 352 1.09 6.01 -3.52
N VAL A 353 1.08 6.02 -4.86
CA VAL A 353 0.64 7.19 -5.64
C VAL A 353 -0.87 7.20 -5.78
N VAL A 354 -1.45 8.40 -5.90
CA VAL A 354 -2.89 8.56 -6.15
C VAL A 354 -3.15 8.39 -7.65
N LEU A 355 -3.91 7.35 -7.99
CA LEU A 355 -4.51 7.10 -9.29
C LEU A 355 -6.03 7.32 -9.22
N PRO A 356 -6.71 7.56 -10.35
CA PRO A 356 -8.17 7.61 -10.38
C PRO A 356 -8.80 6.19 -10.36
N THR A 357 -9.73 5.86 -9.48
CA THR A 357 -10.12 6.55 -8.24
C THR A 357 -10.03 5.56 -7.09
N PRO A 358 -9.32 5.87 -5.98
CA PRO A 358 -9.18 4.93 -4.89
C PRO A 358 -10.51 4.79 -4.17
N PHE A 359 -10.90 3.57 -3.83
CA PHE A 359 -12.10 3.35 -3.01
C PHE A 359 -11.78 3.39 -1.51
N SER A 360 -10.50 3.23 -1.14
CA SER A 360 -10.04 3.34 0.24
C SER A 360 -8.57 3.75 0.30
N THR A 361 -8.17 4.34 1.43
CA THR A 361 -6.78 4.74 1.71
C THR A 361 -6.44 4.43 3.15
N SER A 362 -5.31 3.76 3.37
CA SER A 362 -4.78 3.42 4.70
C SER A 362 -3.38 3.98 4.91
N ARG A 363 -2.98 4.17 6.17
CA ARG A 363 -1.67 4.76 6.52
C ARG A 363 -0.74 3.68 7.05
N TYR A 364 0.54 3.75 6.69
CA TYR A 364 1.58 2.95 7.33
C TYR A 364 1.92 3.48 8.73
N TYR A 365 2.18 2.56 9.64
CA TYR A 365 2.62 2.79 11.00
C TYR A 365 3.81 1.87 11.31
N HIS A 366 4.73 2.37 12.12
CA HIS A 366 6.01 1.72 12.39
C HIS A 366 6.25 1.61 13.89
N ARG A 367 6.56 0.40 14.36
CA ARG A 367 6.96 0.13 15.74
C ARG A 367 8.43 -0.29 15.77
N SER A 368 9.26 0.55 16.37
CA SER A 368 10.70 0.31 16.45
C SER A 368 11.02 -0.89 17.36
N LEU A 369 11.68 -1.92 16.84
CA LEU A 369 12.18 -3.06 17.63
C LEU A 369 13.66 -2.87 18.00
N ASN A 370 14.41 -2.19 17.13
CA ASN A 370 15.82 -1.84 17.31
C ASN A 370 16.06 -0.31 17.15
N PRO A 371 15.71 0.52 18.15
CA PRO A 371 15.79 1.98 18.04
C PRO A 371 17.19 2.52 17.74
N ILE A 372 18.23 1.82 18.18
CA ILE A 372 19.62 2.24 17.93
C ILE A 372 19.91 2.16 16.44
N LYS A 373 19.68 0.99 15.83
CA LYS A 373 19.92 0.80 14.40
C LYS A 373 19.04 1.71 13.55
N LEU A 374 17.75 1.84 13.87
CA LEU A 374 16.84 2.70 13.12
C LEU A 374 17.26 4.17 13.13
N VAL A 375 17.87 4.66 14.22
CA VAL A 375 18.43 6.01 14.28
C VAL A 375 19.74 6.10 13.50
N GLU A 376 20.62 5.10 13.60
CA GLU A 376 21.90 5.07 12.88
C GLU A 376 21.75 5.04 11.34
N ILE A 377 20.69 4.39 10.84
CA ILE A 377 20.40 4.32 9.39
C ILE A 377 19.51 5.47 8.90
N GLY A 378 19.06 6.37 9.78
CA GLY A 378 18.21 7.50 9.42
C GLY A 378 16.74 7.16 9.20
N PHE A 379 16.31 5.93 9.46
CA PHE A 379 14.90 5.52 9.37
C PHE A 379 14.03 6.22 10.43
N SER A 380 14.59 6.49 11.61
CA SER A 380 13.91 7.23 12.67
C SER A 380 14.83 8.30 13.25
N SER A 381 14.25 9.34 13.84
CA SER A 381 15.01 10.38 14.55
C SER A 381 14.68 10.39 16.03
N VAL A 382 15.67 10.79 16.86
CA VAL A 382 15.45 10.98 18.29
C VAL A 382 14.70 12.31 18.49
N PRO A 383 13.49 12.31 19.09
CA PRO A 383 12.77 13.55 19.36
C PRO A 383 13.59 14.50 20.26
N ARG A 384 13.49 15.81 20.03
CA ARG A 384 14.24 16.83 20.80
C ARG A 384 14.01 16.76 22.32
N SER A 385 12.88 16.21 22.77
CA SER A 385 12.49 16.07 24.17
C SER A 385 13.07 14.81 24.86
N MET A 386 13.89 14.02 24.16
CA MET A 386 14.26 12.67 24.55
C MET A 386 15.74 12.38 24.20
N THR A 387 16.37 11.51 24.97
CA THR A 387 17.68 10.92 24.64
C THR A 387 17.51 9.55 23.98
N LEU A 388 18.51 9.09 23.21
CA LEU A 388 18.48 7.75 22.61
C LEU A 388 18.27 6.64 23.64
N ALA A 389 18.92 6.73 24.81
CA ALA A 389 18.73 5.77 25.90
C ALA A 389 17.29 5.73 26.41
N ARG A 390 16.62 6.89 26.49
CA ARG A 390 15.20 6.96 26.87
C ARG A 390 14.31 6.38 25.77
N MET A 391 14.65 6.56 24.49
CA MET A 391 13.96 5.97 23.35
C MET A 391 14.05 4.43 23.38
N VAL A 392 15.24 3.88 23.64
CA VAL A 392 15.45 2.43 23.80
C VAL A 392 14.60 1.86 24.93
N ARG A 393 14.54 2.54 26.08
CA ARG A 393 13.67 2.14 27.20
C ARG A 393 12.18 2.26 26.87
N LEU A 394 11.79 3.29 26.10
CA LEU A 394 10.39 3.46 25.69
C LEU A 394 9.92 2.28 24.83
N TYR A 395 10.77 1.81 23.94
CA TYR A 395 10.44 0.76 22.97
C TYR A 395 10.82 -0.65 23.41
N SER A 396 11.35 -0.84 24.62
CA SER A 396 11.67 -2.15 25.16
C SER A 396 10.45 -3.06 25.16
N LEU A 397 10.66 -4.33 24.84
CA LEU A 397 9.67 -5.40 24.86
C LEU A 397 10.06 -6.44 25.90
N PRO A 398 9.11 -7.24 26.41
CA PRO A 398 9.39 -8.41 27.23
C PRO A 398 10.35 -9.39 26.54
N THR A 399 10.98 -10.26 27.34
CA THR A 399 11.90 -11.31 26.83
C THR A 399 11.18 -12.58 26.39
N ALA A 400 9.94 -12.78 26.83
CA ALA A 400 9.11 -13.94 26.52
C ALA A 400 7.69 -13.48 26.19
N THR A 401 7.00 -14.31 25.40
CA THR A 401 5.57 -14.15 25.16
C THR A 401 4.80 -14.40 26.45
N SER A 402 3.62 -13.79 26.56
CA SER A 402 2.83 -13.73 27.79
C SER A 402 1.51 -14.47 27.69
N THR A 403 0.97 -14.66 26.48
CA THR A 403 -0.31 -15.33 26.26
C THR A 403 -0.17 -16.84 26.47
N PRO A 404 -0.92 -17.46 27.41
CA PRO A 404 -0.92 -18.92 27.58
C PRO A 404 -1.39 -19.62 26.31
N GLY A 405 -0.72 -20.70 25.91
CA GLY A 405 -1.06 -21.44 24.68
C GLY A 405 -0.54 -20.81 23.40
N PHE A 406 0.16 -19.66 23.46
CA PHE A 406 0.80 -19.05 22.28
C PHE A 406 1.95 -19.93 21.78
N ARG A 407 1.74 -20.54 20.61
CA ARG A 407 2.72 -21.40 19.94
C ARG A 407 2.69 -21.17 18.44
N GLU A 408 3.69 -21.70 17.77
CA GLU A 408 3.72 -21.65 16.32
C GLU A 408 2.61 -22.49 15.71
N MET A 409 2.08 -22.04 14.57
CA MET A 409 1.09 -22.77 13.79
C MET A 409 1.71 -24.04 13.18
N GLU A 410 0.98 -25.15 13.29
CA GLU A 410 1.32 -26.44 12.72
C GLU A 410 0.34 -26.84 11.61
N GLU A 411 0.72 -27.84 10.83
CA GLU A 411 -0.10 -28.37 9.73
C GLU A 411 -1.50 -28.81 10.17
N LYS A 412 -1.59 -29.40 11.37
CA LYS A 412 -2.85 -29.87 11.96
C LYS A 412 -3.82 -28.72 12.30
N ASP A 413 -3.31 -27.50 12.45
CA ASP A 413 -4.11 -26.34 12.85
C ASP A 413 -4.76 -25.64 11.64
N VAL A 414 -4.31 -25.93 10.42
CA VAL A 414 -4.78 -25.28 9.18
C VAL A 414 -6.31 -25.26 9.07
N PRO A 415 -7.05 -26.36 9.30
CA PRO A 415 -8.51 -26.34 9.21
C PRO A 415 -9.17 -25.46 10.29
N ALA A 416 -8.63 -25.49 11.51
CA ALA A 416 -9.16 -24.69 12.63
C ALA A 416 -8.91 -23.19 12.41
N VAL A 417 -7.70 -22.83 11.96
CA VAL A 417 -7.32 -21.46 11.61
C VAL A 417 -8.13 -20.97 10.41
N GLY A 418 -8.29 -21.77 9.36
CA GLY A 418 -9.09 -21.43 8.18
C GLY A 418 -10.55 -21.13 8.55
N LYS A 419 -11.15 -21.94 9.43
CA LYS A 419 -12.52 -21.69 9.95
C LYS A 419 -12.60 -20.41 10.79
N LEU A 420 -11.66 -20.21 11.71
CA LEU A 420 -11.58 -19.02 12.56
C LEU A 420 -11.41 -17.75 11.73
N LEU A 421 -10.47 -17.76 10.78
CA LEU A 421 -10.14 -16.63 9.93
C LEU A 421 -11.29 -16.26 9.01
N ARG A 422 -11.88 -17.23 8.30
CA ARG A 422 -13.06 -16.97 7.44
C ARG A 422 -14.20 -16.34 8.22
N ARG A 423 -14.47 -16.83 9.44
CA ARG A 423 -15.52 -16.27 10.32
C ARG A 423 -15.16 -14.87 10.82
N PHE A 424 -13.91 -14.64 11.21
CA PHE A 424 -13.46 -13.33 11.69
C PHE A 424 -13.51 -12.27 10.58
N LEU A 425 -13.10 -12.65 9.37
CA LEU A 425 -13.02 -11.75 8.23
C LEU A 425 -14.38 -11.28 7.71
N THR A 426 -15.50 -11.95 8.05
CA THR A 426 -16.86 -11.51 7.61
C THR A 426 -17.25 -10.13 8.14
N ARG A 427 -16.65 -9.68 9.24
CA ARG A 427 -16.89 -8.37 9.89
C ARG A 427 -16.49 -7.18 9.02
N PHE A 428 -15.53 -7.38 8.12
CA PHE A 428 -14.99 -6.35 7.23
C PHE A 428 -15.83 -6.24 5.94
N GLU A 429 -15.90 -5.05 5.39
CA GLU A 429 -16.62 -4.80 4.13
C GLU A 429 -15.92 -5.44 2.94
N MET A 430 -14.59 -5.46 2.92
CA MET A 430 -13.80 -6.15 1.89
C MET A 430 -12.81 -7.11 2.53
N ALA A 431 -12.77 -8.38 2.12
CA ALA A 431 -11.82 -9.34 2.66
C ALA A 431 -11.54 -10.48 1.67
N PRO A 432 -10.39 -11.16 1.74
CA PRO A 432 -10.14 -12.34 0.92
C PRO A 432 -11.09 -13.47 1.34
N HIS A 433 -11.60 -14.20 0.35
CA HIS A 433 -12.42 -15.41 0.53
C HIS A 433 -11.54 -16.65 0.38
N LEU A 434 -10.72 -16.91 1.40
CA LEU A 434 -9.70 -17.96 1.36
C LEU A 434 -10.31 -19.35 1.53
N ASN A 435 -10.00 -20.28 0.62
CA ASN A 435 -10.21 -21.70 0.85
C ASN A 435 -9.08 -22.31 1.72
N ASP A 436 -9.21 -23.58 2.11
CA ASP A 436 -8.24 -24.21 3.02
C ASP A 436 -6.86 -24.43 2.36
N ASP A 437 -6.80 -24.67 1.04
CA ASP A 437 -5.53 -24.80 0.30
C ASP A 437 -4.80 -23.45 0.20
N GLU A 438 -5.55 -22.37 -0.02
CA GLU A 438 -5.03 -21.00 -0.02
C GLU A 438 -4.56 -20.61 1.39
N CYS A 439 -5.32 -20.92 2.44
CA CYS A 439 -4.89 -20.73 3.83
C CYS A 439 -3.60 -21.49 4.12
N ARG A 440 -3.53 -22.76 3.69
CA ARG A 440 -2.33 -23.59 3.84
C ARG A 440 -1.13 -22.96 3.16
N HIS A 441 -1.25 -22.57 1.90
CA HIS A 441 -0.15 -21.91 1.18
C HIS A 441 0.27 -20.61 1.86
N MET A 442 -0.70 -19.73 2.12
CA MET A 442 -0.46 -18.40 2.67
C MET A 442 0.30 -18.43 4.00
N PHE A 443 0.01 -19.38 4.87
CA PHE A 443 0.59 -19.44 6.22
C PHE A 443 1.69 -20.49 6.40
N MET A 444 1.65 -21.60 5.67
CA MET A 444 2.59 -22.73 5.88
C MET A 444 3.73 -22.77 4.86
N SER A 445 3.50 -22.39 3.60
CA SER A 445 4.54 -22.54 2.55
C SER A 445 5.69 -21.53 2.69
N GLY A 446 5.43 -20.39 3.34
CA GLY A 446 6.42 -19.36 3.65
C GLY A 446 7.27 -19.62 4.91
N ARG A 447 7.12 -20.76 5.59
CA ARG A 447 7.84 -21.02 6.87
C ARG A 447 9.35 -21.26 6.69
N GLY A 448 9.82 -21.45 5.46
CA GLY A 448 11.21 -21.82 5.17
C GLY A 448 11.53 -23.27 5.54
N VAL A 449 12.78 -23.66 5.31
CA VAL A 449 13.30 -25.01 5.61
C VAL A 449 14.21 -24.94 6.82
N ASP A 450 13.99 -25.81 7.80
CA ASP A 450 14.88 -25.95 8.95
C ASP A 450 16.16 -26.65 8.53
N GLU A 451 17.27 -25.92 8.57
CA GLU A 451 18.62 -26.44 8.35
C GLU A 451 19.46 -26.12 9.59
N ASP A 452 19.75 -27.16 10.38
CA ASP A 452 20.55 -27.09 11.61
C ASP A 452 20.01 -26.10 12.67
N GLY A 453 18.69 -26.01 12.82
CA GLY A 453 18.03 -25.12 13.78
C GLY A 453 17.92 -23.67 13.30
N VAL A 454 18.27 -23.40 12.05
CA VAL A 454 18.09 -22.12 11.38
C VAL A 454 17.15 -22.30 10.20
N ARG A 455 16.06 -21.53 10.16
CA ARG A 455 15.14 -21.55 9.03
C ARG A 455 15.67 -20.72 7.88
N LYS A 456 16.07 -21.40 6.80
CA LYS A 456 16.46 -20.75 5.56
C LYS A 456 15.25 -20.46 4.71
N GLY A 457 15.21 -19.27 4.10
CA GLY A 457 14.12 -18.88 3.21
C GLY A 457 12.79 -18.62 3.90
N GLN A 458 12.78 -18.34 5.20
CA GLN A 458 11.55 -18.01 5.92
C GLN A 458 11.03 -16.63 5.51
N VAL A 459 9.78 -16.61 5.04
CA VAL A 459 9.04 -15.43 4.61
C VAL A 459 7.92 -15.09 5.59
N THR A 460 7.27 -16.09 6.20
CA THR A 460 6.12 -15.91 7.09
C THR A 460 6.36 -16.45 8.50
N TRP A 461 5.75 -15.77 9.47
CA TRP A 461 5.69 -16.13 10.87
C TRP A 461 4.23 -16.22 11.27
N CYS A 462 3.77 -17.42 11.61
CA CYS A 462 2.37 -17.72 11.89
C CYS A 462 2.25 -18.40 13.25
N TYR A 463 1.44 -17.82 14.13
CA TYR A 463 1.25 -18.27 15.50
C TYR A 463 -0.23 -18.43 15.82
N VAL A 464 -0.52 -19.39 16.68
CA VAL A 464 -1.86 -19.68 17.19
C VAL A 464 -1.86 -19.64 18.71
N VAL A 465 -3.04 -19.41 19.27
CA VAL A 465 -3.28 -19.64 20.70
C VAL A 465 -4.18 -20.85 20.85
N GLU A 466 -3.66 -21.88 21.51
CA GLU A 466 -4.40 -23.09 21.87
C GLU A 466 -4.88 -22.99 23.32
N ASP A 467 -6.20 -23.08 23.52
CA ASP A 467 -6.78 -23.08 24.86
C ASP A 467 -6.26 -24.28 25.67
N PRO A 468 -5.65 -24.08 26.86
CA PRO A 468 -5.02 -25.16 27.62
C PRO A 468 -5.95 -26.27 28.10
N ASN A 469 -7.26 -26.03 28.14
CA ASN A 469 -8.24 -26.99 28.66
C ASN A 469 -8.97 -27.74 27.54
N THR A 470 -9.37 -27.01 26.50
CA THR A 470 -10.19 -27.52 25.40
C THR A 470 -9.37 -27.91 24.17
N HIS A 471 -8.10 -27.50 24.11
CA HIS A 471 -7.22 -27.65 22.94
C HIS A 471 -7.76 -27.00 21.66
N ALA A 472 -8.74 -26.10 21.79
CA ALA A 472 -9.28 -25.35 20.67
C ALA A 472 -8.36 -24.19 20.30
N ILE A 473 -8.22 -23.91 19.00
CA ILE A 473 -7.54 -22.71 18.53
C ILE A 473 -8.48 -21.51 18.71
N THR A 474 -8.10 -20.56 19.56
CA THR A 474 -8.89 -19.36 19.88
C THR A 474 -8.43 -18.14 19.10
N ASP A 475 -7.14 -18.06 18.80
CA ASP A 475 -6.53 -16.92 18.14
C ASP A 475 -5.49 -17.35 17.11
N PHE A 476 -5.29 -16.51 16.12
CA PHE A 476 -4.30 -16.64 15.07
C PHE A 476 -3.68 -15.26 14.78
N VAL A 477 -2.37 -15.18 14.66
CA VAL A 477 -1.65 -13.95 14.27
C VAL A 477 -0.52 -14.29 13.31
N SER A 478 -0.32 -13.47 12.29
CA SER A 478 0.77 -13.64 11.34
C SER A 478 1.43 -12.32 10.94
N PHE A 479 2.70 -12.43 10.53
CA PHE A 479 3.46 -11.36 9.90
C PHE A 479 4.45 -11.95 8.88
N TYR A 480 4.87 -11.15 7.91
CA TYR A 480 5.86 -11.55 6.92
C TYR A 480 7.12 -10.66 6.97
N SER A 481 8.23 -11.19 6.46
CA SER A 481 9.48 -10.45 6.29
C SER A 481 9.53 -9.79 4.92
N LEU A 482 9.82 -8.49 4.91
CA LEU A 482 10.26 -7.80 3.70
C LEU A 482 11.42 -6.89 4.07
N PRO A 483 12.67 -7.34 3.91
CA PRO A 483 13.83 -6.53 4.23
C PRO A 483 13.98 -5.39 3.20
N SER A 484 14.75 -4.39 3.60
CA SER A 484 15.18 -3.31 2.71
C SER A 484 16.69 -3.18 2.70
N THR A 485 17.27 -2.99 1.52
CA THR A 485 18.68 -2.60 1.38
C THR A 485 18.85 -1.17 1.87
N VAL A 486 19.82 -0.96 2.76
CA VAL A 486 20.18 0.37 3.30
C VAL A 486 21.28 0.96 2.41
N MET A 487 20.96 2.06 1.74
CA MET A 487 21.90 2.76 0.87
C MET A 487 22.75 3.73 1.69
N ARG A 488 24.04 3.85 1.33
CA ARG A 488 24.94 4.90 1.85
C ARG A 488 25.17 4.90 3.37
N ASN A 489 25.09 3.74 4.03
CA ASN A 489 25.47 3.58 5.43
C ASN A 489 26.69 2.64 5.57
N PRO A 490 27.78 3.05 6.27
CA PRO A 490 28.99 2.23 6.37
C PRO A 490 28.88 1.07 7.37
N LYS A 491 27.87 1.08 8.26
CA LYS A 491 27.72 0.07 9.33
C LYS A 491 26.66 -0.98 9.01
N HIS A 492 25.56 -0.58 8.38
CA HIS A 492 24.39 -1.42 8.14
C HIS A 492 24.05 -1.42 6.66
N ASN A 493 23.90 -2.61 6.07
CA ASN A 493 23.53 -2.80 4.67
C ASN A 493 22.06 -3.23 4.48
N SER A 494 21.40 -3.68 5.55
CA SER A 494 20.03 -4.19 5.50
C SER A 494 19.22 -3.76 6.72
N LEU A 495 17.96 -3.44 6.47
CA LEU A 495 16.90 -3.17 7.44
C LEU A 495 15.91 -4.33 7.39
N LYS A 496 15.80 -5.11 8.46
CA LYS A 496 14.83 -6.21 8.54
C LYS A 496 13.50 -5.68 9.05
N ALA A 497 12.50 -5.61 8.19
CA ALA A 497 11.17 -5.15 8.54
C ALA A 497 10.16 -6.31 8.53
N ALA A 498 9.41 -6.42 9.63
CA ALA A 498 8.25 -7.30 9.74
C ALA A 498 7.00 -6.51 9.36
N TYR A 499 6.06 -7.13 8.65
CA TYR A 499 4.79 -6.52 8.27
C TYR A 499 3.64 -7.34 8.84
N ALA A 500 2.79 -6.70 9.65
CA ALA A 500 1.54 -7.27 10.14
C ALA A 500 0.73 -7.80 8.95
N PHE A 501 0.31 -9.06 9.03
CA PHE A 501 -0.46 -9.72 7.99
C PHE A 501 -1.86 -10.06 8.51
N LEU A 502 -2.41 -11.22 8.17
CA LEU A 502 -3.73 -11.62 8.64
C LEU A 502 -3.69 -12.14 10.09
N TYR A 503 -4.79 -11.92 10.80
CA TYR A 503 -5.01 -12.39 12.16
C TYR A 503 -6.50 -12.61 12.40
N ALA A 504 -6.83 -13.37 13.43
CA ALA A 504 -8.19 -13.61 13.87
C ALA A 504 -8.23 -13.94 15.37
N SER A 505 -9.32 -13.59 16.03
CA SER A 505 -9.57 -13.91 17.44
C SER A 505 -11.03 -14.26 17.64
N ASP A 506 -11.30 -15.28 18.44
CA ASP A 506 -12.66 -15.73 18.75
C ASP A 506 -13.37 -14.88 19.80
N VAL A 507 -12.67 -13.93 20.43
CA VAL A 507 -13.21 -13.03 21.47
C VAL A 507 -14.40 -12.19 21.00
N VAL A 508 -14.55 -12.00 19.69
CA VAL A 508 -15.67 -11.27 19.07
C VAL A 508 -16.91 -12.13 18.91
N PHE A 509 -16.78 -13.45 19.07
CA PHE A 509 -17.90 -14.38 18.92
C PHE A 509 -18.66 -14.52 20.25
N PRO A 510 -20.00 -14.61 20.21
CA PRO A 510 -20.77 -14.90 21.40
C PRO A 510 -20.35 -16.26 22.00
N PRO A 511 -20.45 -16.43 23.34
CA PRO A 511 -20.14 -17.70 23.99
C PRO A 511 -21.00 -18.80 23.38
N ARG A 512 -20.38 -19.94 23.03
CA ARG A 512 -21.11 -21.10 22.51
C ARG A 512 -22.19 -21.53 23.52
N SER A 513 -23.46 -21.40 23.15
CA SER A 513 -24.55 -21.95 23.96
C SER A 513 -24.52 -23.48 23.85
N SER A 514 -24.74 -24.20 24.95
CA SER A 514 -24.70 -25.68 25.00
C SER A 514 -25.88 -26.37 24.30
N THR A 515 -26.67 -25.64 23.50
CA THR A 515 -27.98 -26.10 22.98
C THR A 515 -28.23 -25.82 21.50
N SER A 516 -27.30 -25.19 20.76
CA SER A 516 -27.46 -24.96 19.31
C SER A 516 -26.66 -25.98 18.50
N ASN A 517 -27.30 -26.57 17.48
CA ASN A 517 -26.68 -27.50 16.54
C ASN A 517 -25.48 -26.83 15.83
N ILE A 518 -24.41 -27.61 15.68
CA ILE A 518 -23.03 -27.20 15.35
C ILE A 518 -22.87 -26.57 13.94
N GLU A 519 -23.93 -26.55 13.13
CA GLU A 519 -23.89 -26.15 11.73
C GLU A 519 -24.64 -24.84 11.42
N GLU A 520 -25.42 -24.27 12.35
CA GLU A 520 -26.32 -23.12 12.06
C GLU A 520 -25.86 -21.75 12.59
N GLU A 521 -24.87 -21.65 13.50
CA GLU A 521 -24.33 -20.34 13.94
C GLU A 521 -23.29 -19.74 12.97
N VAL A 522 -23.68 -19.58 11.71
CA VAL A 522 -23.04 -18.62 10.77
C VAL A 522 -23.72 -17.25 10.87
N ASP A 523 -24.79 -17.14 11.67
CA ASP A 523 -25.74 -16.05 11.61
C ASP A 523 -25.22 -14.77 12.28
N PHE A 524 -24.66 -13.92 11.43
CA PHE A 524 -24.52 -12.48 11.59
C PHE A 524 -23.63 -12.01 12.74
N LEU A 525 -22.32 -12.02 12.48
CA LEU A 525 -21.45 -11.10 13.23
C LEU A 525 -21.77 -9.67 12.80
N PRO A 526 -22.02 -8.74 13.74
CA PRO A 526 -22.19 -7.35 13.41
C PRO A 526 -20.97 -6.87 12.62
N SER A 527 -21.19 -5.97 11.66
CA SER A 527 -20.05 -5.31 11.04
C SER A 527 -19.26 -4.56 12.11
N TRP A 528 -17.97 -4.33 11.87
CA TRP A 528 -17.07 -3.71 12.84
C TRP A 528 -17.60 -2.39 13.45
N HIS A 529 -18.43 -1.62 12.70
CA HIS A 529 -19.03 -0.36 13.15
C HIS A 529 -20.32 -0.52 13.97
N GLU A 530 -20.91 -1.72 13.99
CA GLU A 530 -22.15 -2.06 14.72
C GLU A 530 -21.86 -2.80 16.04
N GLU A 531 -20.60 -3.13 16.30
CA GLU A 531 -20.19 -3.84 17.50
C GLU A 531 -20.41 -3.01 18.78
N SER A 532 -20.83 -3.69 19.86
CA SER A 532 -20.95 -3.05 21.17
C SER A 532 -19.59 -2.57 21.70
N ASP A 533 -19.57 -1.48 22.47
CA ASP A 533 -18.35 -0.97 23.11
C ASP A 533 -17.67 -2.03 23.99
N VAL A 534 -18.45 -2.96 24.58
CA VAL A 534 -17.94 -4.08 25.39
C VAL A 534 -17.17 -5.07 24.53
N ALA A 535 -17.74 -5.49 23.41
CA ALA A 535 -17.09 -6.41 22.47
C ALA A 535 -15.82 -5.79 21.87
N ARG A 536 -15.89 -4.52 21.44
CA ARG A 536 -14.73 -3.78 20.90
C ARG A 536 -13.62 -3.61 21.94
N SER A 537 -13.98 -3.35 23.20
CA SER A 537 -13.01 -3.26 24.30
C SER A 537 -12.34 -4.60 24.61
N ALA A 538 -13.09 -5.71 24.53
CA ALA A 538 -12.54 -7.06 24.68
C ALA A 538 -11.57 -7.40 23.54
N LEU A 539 -11.97 -7.12 22.29
CA LEU A 539 -11.12 -7.28 21.12
C LEU A 539 -9.87 -6.41 21.21
N LYS A 540 -9.99 -5.13 21.58
CA LYS A 540 -8.84 -4.23 21.77
C LYS A 540 -7.81 -4.82 22.74
N ARG A 541 -8.28 -5.32 23.89
CA ARG A 541 -7.39 -5.96 24.88
C ARG A 541 -6.70 -7.18 24.29
N ARG A 542 -7.46 -8.05 23.63
CA ARG A 542 -6.94 -9.30 23.06
C ARG A 542 -5.93 -9.06 21.93
N LEU A 543 -6.24 -8.17 20.99
CA LEU A 543 -5.31 -7.82 19.91
C LEU A 543 -4.03 -7.19 20.44
N LYS A 544 -4.12 -6.36 21.50
CA LYS A 544 -2.93 -5.81 22.14
C LYS A 544 -2.01 -6.91 22.68
N GLU A 545 -2.56 -7.91 23.37
CA GLU A 545 -1.80 -9.07 23.87
C GLU A 545 -1.15 -9.86 22.72
N LEU A 546 -1.93 -10.18 21.68
CA LEU A 546 -1.46 -10.96 20.52
C LEU A 546 -0.34 -10.25 19.75
N PHE A 547 -0.50 -8.96 19.47
CA PHE A 547 0.51 -8.18 18.74
C PHE A 547 1.73 -7.84 19.60
N GLU A 548 1.58 -7.73 20.93
CA GLU A 548 2.73 -7.65 21.84
C GLU A 548 3.59 -8.91 21.75
N ASP A 549 2.96 -10.09 21.80
CA ASP A 549 3.65 -11.38 21.66
C ASP A 549 4.25 -11.56 20.25
N ALA A 550 3.54 -11.15 19.20
CA ALA A 550 4.07 -11.17 17.82
C ALA A 550 5.33 -10.29 17.68
N MET A 551 5.36 -9.10 18.30
CA MET A 551 6.55 -8.25 18.30
C MET A 551 7.69 -8.82 19.14
N VAL A 552 7.40 -9.54 20.24
CA VAL A 552 8.43 -10.25 21.01
C VAL A 552 9.09 -11.32 20.14
N VAL A 553 8.29 -12.09 19.39
CA VAL A 553 8.81 -13.08 18.43
C VAL A 553 9.60 -12.39 17.32
N ALA A 554 9.06 -11.34 16.70
CA ALA A 554 9.76 -10.62 15.64
C ALA A 554 11.12 -10.09 16.13
N LYS A 555 11.18 -9.54 17.35
CA LYS A 555 12.44 -9.11 17.95
C LYS A 555 13.42 -10.27 18.17
N LYS A 556 12.94 -11.45 18.57
CA LYS A 556 13.77 -12.66 18.69
C LYS A 556 14.27 -13.17 17.33
N ALA A 557 13.50 -12.95 16.27
CA ALA A 557 13.87 -13.22 14.88
C ALA A 557 14.71 -12.10 14.24
N ASP A 558 15.29 -11.20 15.06
CA ASP A 558 16.21 -10.14 14.63
C ASP A 558 15.59 -9.09 13.68
N PHE A 559 14.28 -8.86 13.77
CA PHE A 559 13.64 -7.73 13.09
C PHE A 559 13.94 -6.39 13.78
N ASP A 560 14.13 -5.35 12.97
CA ASP A 560 14.49 -4.01 13.43
C ASP A 560 13.25 -3.11 13.62
N VAL A 561 12.20 -3.36 12.85
CA VAL A 561 10.94 -2.60 12.84
C VAL A 561 9.77 -3.52 12.53
N PHE A 562 8.62 -3.24 13.14
CA PHE A 562 7.36 -3.92 12.88
C PHE A 562 6.36 -2.92 12.28
N ASN A 563 5.88 -3.19 11.07
CA ASN A 563 5.02 -2.31 10.29
C ASN A 563 3.58 -2.80 10.35
N ALA A 564 2.63 -1.87 10.37
CA ALA A 564 1.20 -2.16 10.26
C ALA A 564 0.51 -1.07 9.45
N LEU A 565 -0.56 -1.42 8.75
CA LEU A 565 -1.47 -0.47 8.12
C LEU A 565 -2.66 -0.18 9.04
N THR A 566 -3.38 0.92 8.81
CA THR A 566 -4.64 1.23 9.52
C THR A 566 -5.84 0.37 9.08
N ILE A 567 -5.60 -0.74 8.38
CA ILE A 567 -6.63 -1.70 7.95
C ILE A 567 -7.09 -2.59 9.11
N MET A 568 -8.14 -3.37 8.89
CA MET A 568 -8.75 -4.27 9.88
C MET A 568 -9.06 -3.53 11.19
N ASP A 569 -8.81 -4.18 12.33
CA ASP A 569 -8.93 -3.60 13.66
C ASP A 569 -7.58 -3.08 14.19
N ASN A 570 -6.60 -2.77 13.30
CA ASN A 570 -5.25 -2.41 13.73
C ASN A 570 -5.20 -1.14 14.60
N ASN A 571 -6.14 -0.22 14.37
CA ASN A 571 -6.30 0.99 15.20
C ASN A 571 -6.58 0.70 16.68
N LEU A 572 -7.07 -0.49 17.02
CA LEU A 572 -7.31 -0.85 18.41
C LEU A 572 -5.99 -1.03 19.18
N PHE A 573 -4.91 -1.47 18.54
CA PHE A 573 -3.63 -1.73 19.21
C PHE A 573 -2.51 -0.74 18.86
N ILE A 574 -2.55 -0.11 17.67
CA ILE A 574 -1.51 0.83 17.18
C ILE A 574 -1.10 1.88 18.24
N PRO A 575 -2.05 2.61 18.87
CA PRO A 575 -1.72 3.66 19.84
C PRO A 575 -1.07 3.09 21.12
N ASP A 576 -1.65 2.01 21.62
CA ASP A 576 -1.27 1.38 22.89
C ASP A 576 0.10 0.69 22.78
N LEU A 577 0.40 0.13 21.61
CA LEU A 577 1.66 -0.58 21.32
C LEU A 577 2.77 0.33 20.77
N LYS A 578 2.57 1.66 20.83
CA LYS A 578 3.58 2.68 20.52
C LYS A 578 4.01 2.66 19.04
N PHE A 579 3.11 2.32 18.14
CA PHE A 579 3.35 2.51 16.71
C PHE A 579 3.38 4.02 16.40
N GLY A 580 4.42 4.46 15.69
CA GLY A 580 4.54 5.82 15.17
C GLY A 580 3.92 5.90 13.77
N ALA A 581 3.23 7.00 13.48
CA ALA A 581 2.67 7.22 12.16
C ALA A 581 3.80 7.39 11.12
N GLY A 582 3.77 6.58 10.06
CA GLY A 582 4.62 6.75 8.88
C GLY A 582 4.14 7.91 8.01
N ASP A 583 4.96 8.29 7.04
CA ASP A 583 4.63 9.23 5.97
C ASP A 583 3.94 8.54 4.77
N GLY A 584 4.11 7.22 4.63
CA GLY A 584 3.50 6.41 3.59
C GLY A 584 1.99 6.18 3.76
N TYR A 585 1.30 6.25 2.63
CA TYR A 585 -0.11 5.87 2.47
C TYR A 585 -0.21 4.76 1.43
N LEU A 586 -1.23 3.91 1.57
CA LEU A 586 -1.57 2.88 0.61
C LEU A 586 -3.00 3.08 0.12
N ASN A 587 -3.16 3.30 -1.17
CA ASN A 587 -4.46 3.46 -1.81
C ASN A 587 -4.89 2.13 -2.44
N PHE A 588 -6.17 1.78 -2.28
CA PHE A 588 -6.76 0.56 -2.81
C PHE A 588 -7.64 0.86 -4.03
N TYR A 589 -7.52 0.02 -5.05
CA TYR A 589 -8.20 0.17 -6.32
C TYR A 589 -8.83 -1.14 -6.77
N LEU A 590 -10.00 -1.04 -7.40
CA LEU A 590 -10.60 -2.13 -8.16
C LEU A 590 -10.65 -1.76 -9.63
N TYR A 591 -10.12 -2.63 -10.47
CA TYR A 591 -10.27 -2.55 -11.93
C TYR A 591 -11.59 -3.19 -12.33
N ASN A 592 -12.31 -2.53 -13.24
CA ASN A 592 -13.60 -2.96 -13.78
C ASN A 592 -14.67 -3.24 -12.71
N TRP A 593 -14.73 -2.41 -11.68
CA TRP A 593 -15.72 -2.53 -10.62
C TRP A 593 -16.04 -1.15 -10.00
N ARG A 594 -17.33 -0.80 -9.94
CA ARG A 594 -17.86 0.31 -9.15
C ARG A 594 -18.04 -0.12 -7.71
N ILE A 595 -17.54 0.67 -6.78
CA ILE A 595 -17.61 0.41 -5.35
C ILE A 595 -17.79 1.73 -4.60
N GLN A 596 -18.68 1.74 -3.61
CA GLN A 596 -18.78 2.85 -2.67
C GLN A 596 -17.55 2.85 -1.76
N SER A 597 -17.04 4.03 -1.41
CA SER A 597 -15.83 4.14 -0.58
C SER A 597 -15.94 3.32 0.72
N ILE A 598 -14.84 2.67 1.10
CA ILE A 598 -14.72 1.87 2.32
C ILE A 598 -13.75 2.58 3.26
N GLU A 599 -14.07 2.62 4.55
CA GLU A 599 -13.22 3.24 5.55
C GLU A 599 -11.90 2.49 5.71
N GLY A 600 -10.77 3.16 5.41
CA GLY A 600 -9.42 2.61 5.48
C GLY A 600 -8.75 2.74 6.86
N GLY A 601 -9.53 3.08 7.89
CA GLY A 601 -9.10 3.29 9.27
C GLY A 601 -8.28 4.55 9.51
N GLN A 602 -8.28 5.49 8.57
CA GLN A 602 -7.94 6.87 8.87
C GLN A 602 -9.23 7.55 9.25
N ALA A 603 -9.32 8.18 10.43
CA ALA A 603 -10.51 8.92 10.84
C ALA A 603 -10.91 9.93 9.75
N LEU A 604 -11.87 9.56 8.90
CA LEU A 604 -12.49 10.45 7.94
C LEU A 604 -13.44 11.33 8.74
N VAL A 605 -12.94 12.44 9.29
CA VAL A 605 -13.81 13.37 10.01
C VAL A 605 -14.75 14.06 9.02
N ALA A 606 -15.92 13.46 8.76
CA ALA A 606 -17.07 14.17 8.24
C ALA A 606 -17.40 15.32 9.23
N PRO A 607 -17.69 16.55 8.76
CA PRO A 607 -17.99 17.65 9.66
C PRO A 607 -19.42 17.46 10.19
N GLN A 608 -19.56 16.86 11.36
CA GLN A 608 -20.77 17.02 12.16
C GLN A 608 -20.70 18.42 12.79
N LEU A 609 -21.36 19.40 12.17
CA LEU A 609 -21.72 20.64 12.84
C LEU A 609 -22.71 20.30 13.96
N SER A 610 -22.22 20.03 15.17
CA SER A 610 -23.09 19.95 16.34
C SER A 610 -23.43 21.37 16.80
N THR A 611 -24.62 21.83 16.45
CA THR A 611 -25.23 23.01 17.06
C THR A 611 -25.58 22.65 18.51
N THR A 612 -24.80 23.14 19.48
CA THR A 612 -25.24 23.15 20.88
C THR A 612 -24.90 24.48 21.51
N ILE A 613 -25.94 25.29 21.67
CA ILE A 613 -25.94 26.53 22.44
C ILE A 613 -26.06 26.15 23.92
N GLY A 614 -25.13 26.63 24.75
CA GLY A 614 -25.39 26.93 26.15
C GLY A 614 -24.78 26.02 27.22
N GLY A 615 -23.70 26.52 27.86
CA GLY A 615 -23.57 26.55 29.32
C GLY A 615 -22.98 25.34 30.04
N SER A 616 -21.67 25.37 30.33
CA SER A 616 -21.07 25.43 31.67
C SER A 616 -19.59 24.96 31.65
N GLN A 617 -18.70 25.82 32.14
CA GLN A 617 -17.25 25.62 32.18
C GLN A 617 -16.86 24.50 33.15
N LYS A 618 -16.05 23.54 32.67
CA LYS A 618 -15.06 22.82 33.50
C LYS A 618 -13.71 22.83 32.80
N SER A 619 -12.68 23.21 33.56
CA SER A 619 -11.30 23.40 33.14
C SER A 619 -10.67 22.10 32.62
N ILE A 620 -10.04 22.17 31.45
CA ILE A 620 -9.18 21.10 30.91
C ILE A 620 -7.78 21.68 30.71
N GLY A 621 -6.80 21.00 31.30
CA GLY A 621 -5.38 21.37 31.26
C GLY A 621 -4.75 21.26 29.87
N ASN A 622 -3.66 22.01 29.70
CA ASN A 622 -2.81 21.99 28.53
C ASN A 622 -2.19 20.59 28.32
N GLY A 623 -2.68 19.86 27.32
CA GLY A 623 -2.04 18.67 26.77
C GLY A 623 -1.92 18.79 25.25
N ALA A 624 -0.71 18.61 24.74
CA ALA A 624 -0.44 18.50 23.31
C ALA A 624 -1.35 17.44 22.68
N GLY A 625 -1.96 17.77 21.53
CA GLY A 625 -2.95 16.95 20.86
C GLY A 625 -2.44 15.54 20.52
N LYS A 626 -2.74 14.58 21.39
CA LYS A 626 -2.93 13.19 20.99
C LYS A 626 -4.37 13.06 20.54
N ILE A 627 -4.59 12.91 19.24
CA ILE A 627 -5.82 12.30 18.77
C ILE A 627 -5.63 10.81 19.07
N GLU A 628 -6.04 10.37 20.25
CA GLU A 628 -6.16 8.94 20.54
C GLU A 628 -7.31 8.40 19.69
N PRO A 629 -7.08 7.37 18.85
CA PRO A 629 -8.15 6.71 18.14
C PRO A 629 -9.26 6.29 19.10
N GLY A 630 -10.50 6.66 18.78
CA GLY A 630 -11.65 6.28 19.57
C GLY A 630 -11.83 4.76 19.58
N ILE A 631 -12.57 4.23 20.56
CA ILE A 631 -12.99 2.82 20.57
C ILE A 631 -13.72 2.46 19.26
N LYS A 632 -14.28 3.43 18.55
CA LYS A 632 -14.99 3.30 17.28
C LYS A 632 -14.09 3.32 16.03
N ASP A 633 -12.77 3.44 16.17
CA ASP A 633 -11.89 3.52 15.01
C ASP A 633 -11.56 2.11 14.52
N GLY A 634 -11.95 1.80 13.29
CA GLY A 634 -11.72 0.53 12.61
C GLY A 634 -11.64 0.75 11.11
N SER A 635 -11.50 -0.32 10.34
CA SER A 635 -11.48 -0.25 8.89
C SER A 635 -12.35 -1.33 8.30
N GLY A 636 -13.08 -1.01 7.23
CA GLY A 636 -13.78 -2.01 6.42
C GLY A 636 -12.84 -2.82 5.51
N ILE A 637 -11.55 -2.49 5.45
CA ILE A 637 -10.54 -3.21 4.66
C ILE A 637 -9.97 -4.37 5.48
N GLY A 638 -10.30 -5.59 5.08
CA GLY A 638 -9.85 -6.85 5.65
C GLY A 638 -8.83 -7.61 4.80
N ILE A 639 -8.40 -7.05 3.65
CA ILE A 639 -7.33 -7.61 2.81
C ILE A 639 -5.99 -6.93 3.12
N VAL A 640 -4.92 -7.73 3.14
CA VAL A 640 -3.54 -7.25 3.26
C VAL A 640 -2.79 -7.59 1.97
N MET A 641 -2.37 -6.56 1.23
CA MET A 641 -1.61 -6.69 -0.01
C MET A 641 -0.10 -6.77 0.29
N LEU A 642 0.66 -7.45 -0.57
CA LEU A 642 2.09 -7.78 -0.37
C LEU A 642 3.08 -6.76 -0.94
#